data_AF-A0A172Q911-F1
#
_entry.id   AF-A0A172Q911-F1
#
_cell.length_a   1.000
_cell.length_b   1.000
_cell.length_c   1.000
_cell.angle_alpha   90.00
_cell.angle_beta   90.00
_cell.angle_gamma   90.00
#
_symmetry.space_group_name_H-M   'P 1'
#
loop_
_entity.id
_entity.type
_entity.pdbx_description
1 polymer ?
#
loop_
_entity_poly.entity_id
_entity_poly.type
_entity_poly.pdbx_seq_one_letter_code
_entity_poly.pdbx_strand_id
1 'polypeptide(L)'
;MKRIVNWIEKRQKFLISLVCALAFFSYVFLLRNELKVADNSGNIKIVAAKQKDPLAAGYRGNTRQIALEGQPLSDEEIVRNDWGVYSAAVPIPINITEATDDLENPTMEIQHDGPVRNISFEYSRYYLGGYLQIYLDDVLYMQINTYQEEESYELLTIDFPQHYGLSAANAGWWLQIIVLAAVLPVFVRLELYKRLRIQQFLLAFGLLAAACYALSAGLAYTLPQSFVFSNTLYSFDKAMLVLSLFTFLSLILGQVLLYFVKKRWRFLGQILYLLLIALAPLLIFYLLESPSAYDSNLNAADIPANLAIITIVWLTLAMITTSLRLASMLAAVAALIMGIVNKVLIALRSTPLLAYHFLQIRDGLNVAQNTAIIVELIIPRLIFLSALYCIALAFLPSSRKLFARPKPFSVWQKLPSRLAFLRQTVYQKIITAFIGVLAAFFVARPLVYHIADSVEMRLLFFAMQKTYYEHGFALSFVRFYEVSHVTEPEGYSTDAVKDILSQYPRKTETAKQKPNIIIIQNESLTDYAQLTSLEFEPDPLAFIHSMDDNTIKGVLYASVLGGGTANTEYEVLTSNSLAILPPNAFPYQQLITSPKNNITSALNSYGYQSVALHPYLENFYRRNLVYSYFDFAESYFNNSTPSIEDLVEVQNLRNYVSDASLYQASQKLIEEKQDPLFNFIVTMQGHESYGLPEEESPRTVSIVNGDDDSSATDFLSSVKASDEAFSDFITYLKTSDEPTVVIMYGDHQPGLSNSYFEPALDANDPSAKYQTPFVMWANFDLPQKEEIQLSPNYIVPYLFDILSQTDYPLPVSSYYQFLSELQQQIPIMTTWGYYDDGYTYSEEAPADSQLLSQYRLLEYNNVMDKSALTLTQYYE
;
A
#
# COMPACT_ATOMS: atom_id res chain seq x y z
N MET A 1 -34.55 -49.85 -15.49
CA MET A 1 -34.52 -48.45 -15.99
C MET A 1 -35.89 -47.88 -16.38
N LYS A 2 -36.60 -48.38 -17.42
CA LYS A 2 -37.87 -47.79 -17.90
C LYS A 2 -38.99 -47.65 -16.84
N ARG A 3 -39.15 -48.64 -15.94
CA ARG A 3 -40.10 -48.57 -14.81
C ARG A 3 -39.75 -47.48 -13.78
N ILE A 4 -38.47 -47.23 -13.55
CA ILE A 4 -37.97 -46.21 -12.62
C ILE A 4 -38.18 -44.82 -13.24
N VAL A 5 -37.87 -44.65 -14.52
CA VAL A 5 -38.11 -43.39 -15.26
C VAL A 5 -39.61 -43.02 -15.26
N ASN A 6 -40.49 -43.98 -15.58
CA ASN A 6 -41.95 -43.76 -15.52
C ASN A 6 -42.47 -43.48 -14.10
N TRP A 7 -41.84 -44.04 -13.06
CA TRP A 7 -42.18 -43.77 -11.67
C TRP A 7 -41.76 -42.34 -11.26
N ILE A 8 -40.57 -41.90 -11.67
CA ILE A 8 -40.06 -40.55 -11.44
C ILE A 8 -40.93 -39.51 -12.17
N GLU A 9 -41.28 -39.73 -13.44
CA GLU A 9 -42.11 -38.79 -14.20
C GLU A 9 -43.50 -38.59 -13.57
N LYS A 10 -44.13 -39.67 -13.10
CA LYS A 10 -45.45 -39.59 -12.43
C LYS A 10 -45.40 -38.87 -11.07
N ARG A 11 -44.25 -38.86 -10.40
CA ARG A 11 -44.05 -38.23 -9.08
C ARG A 11 -43.16 -36.98 -9.11
N GLN A 12 -42.79 -36.50 -10.29
CA GLN A 12 -41.82 -35.43 -10.46
C GLN A 12 -42.21 -34.16 -9.68
N LYS A 13 -43.48 -33.77 -9.73
CA LYS A 13 -44.00 -32.60 -9.00
C LYS A 13 -43.88 -32.76 -7.47
N PHE A 14 -44.15 -33.96 -6.96
CA PHE A 14 -44.01 -34.28 -5.54
C PHE A 14 -42.54 -34.24 -5.11
N LEU A 15 -41.65 -34.87 -5.88
CA LEU A 15 -40.21 -34.88 -5.61
C LEU A 15 -39.63 -33.46 -5.59
N ILE A 16 -39.99 -32.62 -6.56
CA ILE A 16 -39.52 -31.23 -6.60
C ILE A 16 -40.07 -30.42 -5.43
N SER A 17 -41.34 -30.63 -5.06
CA SER A 17 -41.91 -29.99 -3.87
C SER A 17 -41.15 -30.37 -2.60
N LEU A 18 -40.77 -31.64 -2.45
CA LEU A 18 -39.99 -32.12 -1.31
C LEU A 18 -38.60 -31.49 -1.28
N VAL A 19 -37.90 -31.45 -2.42
CA VAL A 19 -36.56 -30.81 -2.53
C VAL A 19 -36.65 -29.31 -2.21
N CYS A 20 -37.65 -28.61 -2.76
CA CYS A 20 -37.89 -27.20 -2.45
C CYS A 20 -38.11 -26.95 -0.95
N ALA A 21 -38.93 -27.80 -0.30
CA ALA A 21 -39.21 -27.68 1.13
C ALA A 21 -37.96 -27.96 1.97
N LEU A 22 -37.24 -29.05 1.68
CA LEU A 22 -36.00 -29.40 2.36
C LEU A 22 -34.96 -28.29 2.23
N ALA A 23 -34.72 -27.79 1.02
CA ALA A 23 -33.77 -26.71 0.79
C ALA A 23 -34.13 -25.43 1.56
N PHE A 24 -35.41 -25.07 1.60
CA PHE A 24 -35.89 -23.92 2.35
C PHE A 24 -35.71 -24.09 3.86
N PHE A 25 -36.18 -25.19 4.43
CA PHE A 25 -36.07 -25.41 5.88
C PHE A 25 -34.61 -25.57 6.32
N SER A 26 -33.75 -26.20 5.50
CA SER A 26 -32.30 -26.23 5.74
C SER A 26 -31.69 -24.83 5.72
N TYR A 27 -32.07 -23.97 4.77
CA TYR A 27 -31.59 -22.59 4.70
C TYR A 27 -32.03 -21.77 5.92
N VAL A 28 -33.31 -21.85 6.29
CA VAL A 28 -33.85 -21.18 7.49
C VAL A 28 -33.17 -21.69 8.76
N PHE A 29 -32.92 -22.99 8.86
CA PHE A 29 -32.21 -23.57 10.00
C PHE A 29 -30.78 -23.05 10.12
N LEU A 30 -30.07 -22.91 9.01
CA LEU A 30 -28.70 -22.37 9.00
C LEU A 30 -28.67 -20.88 9.39
N LEU A 31 -29.70 -20.10 9.02
CA LEU A 31 -29.82 -18.68 9.37
C LEU A 31 -30.58 -18.41 10.67
N ARG A 32 -30.89 -19.44 11.46
CA ARG A 32 -31.77 -19.30 12.62
C ARG A 32 -31.30 -18.26 13.65
N ASN A 33 -29.99 -18.08 13.81
CA ASN A 33 -29.43 -17.08 14.72
C ASN A 33 -29.71 -15.65 14.24
N GLU A 34 -29.75 -15.43 12.93
CA GLU A 34 -30.08 -14.12 12.36
C GLU A 34 -31.53 -13.68 12.61
N LEU A 35 -32.41 -14.63 12.94
CA LEU A 35 -33.83 -14.40 13.22
C LEU A 35 -34.13 -14.16 14.69
N LYS A 36 -33.10 -14.22 15.54
CA LYS A 36 -33.24 -14.03 16.98
C LYS A 36 -32.92 -12.59 17.37
N VAL A 37 -33.41 -12.22 18.55
CA VAL A 37 -33.11 -10.98 19.26
C VAL A 37 -32.54 -11.36 20.62
N ALA A 38 -31.67 -10.51 21.17
CA ALA A 38 -31.02 -10.76 22.45
C ALA A 38 -31.87 -10.28 23.63
N ASP A 39 -31.67 -10.92 24.77
CA ASP A 39 -32.34 -10.64 26.04
C ASP A 39 -31.35 -10.02 27.05
N ASN A 40 -30.73 -8.89 26.70
CA ASN A 40 -29.77 -8.18 27.57
C ASN A 40 -29.72 -6.68 27.26
N SER A 41 -28.96 -5.94 28.08
CA SER A 41 -28.80 -4.49 28.00
C SER A 41 -27.55 -4.07 27.20
N GLY A 42 -26.76 -5.02 26.72
CA GLY A 42 -25.56 -4.78 25.93
C GLY A 42 -24.32 -4.39 26.73
N ASN A 43 -24.30 -4.60 28.05
CA ASN A 43 -23.10 -4.42 28.87
C ASN A 43 -22.32 -5.73 28.95
N ILE A 44 -21.06 -5.72 28.49
CA ILE A 44 -20.16 -6.88 28.50
C ILE A 44 -18.87 -6.51 29.21
N LYS A 45 -18.39 -7.40 30.09
CA LYS A 45 -17.06 -7.27 30.72
C LYS A 45 -16.20 -8.46 30.39
N ILE A 46 -14.97 -8.21 29.97
CA ILE A 46 -13.90 -9.21 29.85
C ILE A 46 -12.91 -8.93 30.98
N VAL A 47 -12.81 -9.88 31.90
CA VAL A 47 -12.04 -9.75 33.14
C VAL A 47 -10.94 -10.80 33.17
N ALA A 48 -9.69 -10.37 33.31
CA ALA A 48 -8.59 -11.26 33.65
C ALA A 48 -8.62 -11.49 35.17
N ALA A 49 -9.08 -12.65 35.61
CA ALA A 49 -9.21 -12.91 37.04
C ALA A 49 -7.84 -13.16 37.69
N LYS A 50 -7.59 -12.64 38.90
CA LYS A 50 -6.46 -13.05 39.76
C LYS A 50 -6.71 -14.43 40.39
N GLN A 51 -6.94 -15.39 39.52
CA GLN A 51 -7.03 -16.81 39.80
C GLN A 51 -6.18 -17.51 38.75
N LYS A 52 -5.39 -18.50 39.15
CA LYS A 52 -4.55 -19.27 38.23
C LYS A 52 -4.88 -20.74 38.26
N ASP A 53 -4.63 -21.40 37.14
CA ASP A 53 -4.46 -22.85 37.14
C ASP A 53 -3.31 -23.22 38.09
N PRO A 54 -3.40 -24.31 38.87
CA PRO A 54 -2.30 -24.76 39.72
C PRO A 54 -0.96 -24.91 38.99
N LEU A 55 -0.98 -25.16 37.67
CA LEU A 55 0.21 -25.34 36.83
C LEU A 55 0.66 -24.04 36.14
N ALA A 56 -0.11 -22.96 36.18
CA ALA A 56 0.24 -21.71 35.52
C ALA A 56 1.29 -20.92 36.31
N ALA A 57 2.22 -20.32 35.57
CA ALA A 57 3.30 -19.49 36.12
C ALA A 57 2.90 -18.01 36.33
N GLY A 58 1.73 -17.56 35.84
CA GLY A 58 1.27 -16.17 35.95
C GLY A 58 -0.26 -16.01 35.87
N TYR A 59 -0.72 -14.75 35.72
CA TYR A 59 -2.14 -14.36 35.63
C TYR A 59 -2.43 -13.53 34.38
N ARG A 60 -1.70 -13.81 33.29
CA ARG A 60 -1.69 -12.94 32.12
C ARG A 60 -2.85 -13.30 31.19
N GLY A 61 -3.60 -12.29 30.76
CA GLY A 61 -4.69 -12.40 29.80
C GLY A 61 -4.32 -11.69 28.51
N ASN A 62 -4.47 -12.37 27.37
CA ASN A 62 -4.31 -11.73 26.06
C ASN A 62 -5.56 -11.98 25.23
N THR A 63 -6.11 -10.92 24.65
CA THR A 63 -7.21 -10.97 23.69
C THR A 63 -6.91 -10.11 22.47
N ARG A 64 -7.49 -10.44 21.31
CA ARG A 64 -7.41 -9.61 20.11
C ARG A 64 -8.65 -9.80 19.23
N GLN A 65 -8.84 -8.89 18.27
CA GLN A 65 -9.96 -8.91 17.32
C GLN A 65 -11.32 -9.07 18.00
N ILE A 66 -11.55 -8.29 19.06
CA ILE A 66 -12.84 -8.26 19.74
C ILE A 66 -13.88 -7.68 18.77
N ALA A 67 -14.98 -8.40 18.62
CA ALA A 67 -16.07 -8.03 17.74
C ALA A 67 -17.43 -8.33 18.40
N LEU A 68 -18.34 -7.37 18.29
CA LEU A 68 -19.75 -7.51 18.68
C LEU A 68 -20.58 -7.67 17.41
N GLU A 69 -21.51 -8.63 17.38
CA GLU A 69 -22.36 -8.85 16.19
C GLU A 69 -21.54 -9.07 14.89
N GLY A 70 -20.33 -9.58 15.02
CA GLY A 70 -19.36 -9.76 13.95
C GLY A 70 -18.72 -8.47 13.41
N GLN A 71 -18.93 -7.32 14.05
CA GLN A 71 -18.29 -6.04 13.74
C GLN A 71 -17.15 -5.75 14.72
N PRO A 72 -16.02 -5.20 14.24
CA PRO A 72 -14.97 -4.63 15.09
C PRO A 72 -15.55 -3.74 16.18
N LEU A 73 -14.99 -3.85 17.39
CA LEU A 73 -15.32 -2.93 18.47
C LEU A 73 -14.89 -1.50 18.10
N SER A 74 -15.77 -0.52 18.31
CA SER A 74 -15.41 0.89 18.20
C SER A 74 -14.88 1.43 19.53
N ASP A 75 -14.00 2.43 19.47
CA ASP A 75 -13.43 3.05 20.68
C ASP A 75 -14.51 3.69 21.57
N GLU A 76 -15.61 4.16 20.98
CA GLU A 76 -16.75 4.75 21.70
C GLU A 76 -17.51 3.71 22.56
N GLU A 77 -17.45 2.43 22.21
CA GLU A 77 -18.10 1.35 22.97
C GLU A 77 -17.28 0.92 24.19
N ILE A 78 -15.99 1.28 24.27
CA ILE A 78 -15.11 0.91 25.40
C ILE A 78 -15.24 1.98 26.49
N VAL A 79 -15.97 1.68 27.57
CA VAL A 79 -16.17 2.62 28.68
C VAL A 79 -15.11 2.51 29.77
N ARG A 80 -14.42 1.37 29.83
CA ARG A 80 -13.25 1.15 30.69
C ARG A 80 -12.32 0.14 30.05
N ASN A 81 -11.02 0.43 30.06
CA ASN A 81 -10.02 -0.51 29.60
C ASN A 81 -8.80 -0.51 30.52
N ASP A 82 -8.70 -1.51 31.40
CA ASP A 82 -7.51 -1.73 32.23
C ASP A 82 -6.43 -2.54 31.48
N TRP A 83 -6.63 -2.88 30.21
CA TRP A 83 -5.71 -3.70 29.41
C TRP A 83 -4.81 -2.80 28.57
N GLY A 84 -3.52 -3.10 28.57
CA GLY A 84 -2.56 -2.45 27.68
C GLY A 84 -2.69 -2.98 26.26
N VAL A 85 -2.39 -2.16 25.26
CA VAL A 85 -2.34 -2.58 23.86
C VAL A 85 -0.89 -2.76 23.45
N TYR A 86 -0.50 -3.96 23.05
CA TYR A 86 0.81 -4.24 22.48
C TYR A 86 0.70 -4.32 20.95
N SER A 87 1.46 -3.47 20.26
CA SER A 87 1.47 -3.37 18.79
C SER A 87 2.86 -3.48 18.16
N ALA A 88 3.93 -3.61 18.95
CA ALA A 88 5.28 -3.67 18.41
C ALA A 88 5.47 -4.94 17.57
N ALA A 89 5.64 -4.77 16.26
CA ALA A 89 5.88 -5.80 15.24
C ALA A 89 4.77 -6.84 14.98
N VAL A 90 3.57 -6.69 15.54
CA VAL A 90 2.43 -7.60 15.27
C VAL A 90 1.34 -6.88 14.45
N PRO A 91 0.89 -7.42 13.29
CA PRO A 91 -0.09 -6.77 12.41
C PRO A 91 -1.48 -6.54 13.01
N ILE A 92 -1.78 -7.17 14.15
CA ILE A 92 -3.07 -7.13 14.83
C ILE A 92 -2.80 -6.70 16.29
N PRO A 93 -3.35 -5.57 16.75
CA PRO A 93 -3.18 -5.13 18.14
C PRO A 93 -3.64 -6.22 19.13
N ILE A 94 -2.82 -6.47 20.14
CA ILE A 94 -3.13 -7.45 21.19
C ILE A 94 -3.42 -6.68 22.47
N ASN A 95 -4.63 -6.85 23.00
CA ASN A 95 -4.96 -6.40 24.34
C ASN A 95 -4.34 -7.38 25.34
N ILE A 96 -3.41 -6.90 26.15
CA ILE A 96 -2.68 -7.68 27.14
C ILE A 96 -2.88 -7.08 28.51
N THR A 97 -2.98 -7.94 29.51
CA THR A 97 -3.01 -7.52 30.90
C THR A 97 -2.46 -8.63 31.78
N GLU A 98 -2.06 -8.26 33.00
CA GLU A 98 -1.68 -9.21 34.04
C GLU A 98 -2.35 -8.79 35.33
N ALA A 99 -2.99 -9.73 36.02
CA ALA A 99 -3.52 -9.45 37.33
C ALA A 99 -2.38 -9.40 38.36
N THR A 100 -2.23 -8.27 39.05
CA THR A 100 -1.15 -8.01 40.01
C THR A 100 -1.73 -7.75 41.42
N ASP A 101 -0.87 -7.41 42.39
CA ASP A 101 -1.31 -6.99 43.73
C ASP A 101 -2.05 -5.65 43.72
N ASP A 102 -1.72 -4.75 42.80
CA ASP A 102 -2.37 -3.45 42.66
C ASP A 102 -3.56 -3.47 41.69
N LEU A 103 -3.63 -4.47 40.81
CA LEU A 103 -4.69 -4.61 39.80
C LEU A 103 -5.23 -6.04 39.78
N GLU A 104 -6.13 -6.35 40.71
CA GLU A 104 -6.55 -7.74 40.95
C GLU A 104 -7.48 -8.33 39.89
N ASN A 105 -8.30 -7.54 39.20
CA ASN A 105 -9.19 -8.05 38.16
C ASN A 105 -9.25 -7.03 36.99
N PRO A 106 -8.16 -6.91 36.20
CA PRO A 106 -8.14 -6.01 35.07
C PRO A 106 -9.33 -6.25 34.16
N THR A 107 -10.12 -5.20 33.93
CA THR A 107 -11.41 -5.27 33.25
C THR A 107 -11.41 -4.42 31.99
N MET A 108 -11.88 -5.02 30.90
CA MET A 108 -12.38 -4.28 29.74
C MET A 108 -13.91 -4.29 29.80
N GLU A 109 -14.51 -3.11 29.95
CA GLU A 109 -15.96 -2.93 29.99
C GLU A 109 -16.44 -2.27 28.70
N ILE A 110 -17.42 -2.91 28.10
CA ILE A 110 -17.96 -2.58 26.78
C ILE A 110 -19.44 -2.27 26.95
N GLN A 111 -19.87 -1.11 26.47
CA GLN A 111 -21.25 -0.66 26.48
C GLN A 111 -21.73 -0.47 25.04
N HIS A 112 -22.53 -1.43 24.56
CA HIS A 112 -23.16 -1.33 23.25
C HIS A 112 -24.52 -0.62 23.35
N ASP A 113 -24.91 0.11 22.29
CA ASP A 113 -26.21 0.77 22.16
C ASP A 113 -27.32 -0.26 21.84
N GLY A 114 -27.69 -1.03 22.86
CA GLY A 114 -28.80 -1.99 22.84
C GLY A 114 -28.38 -3.46 22.96
N PRO A 115 -29.36 -4.39 22.89
CA PRO A 115 -29.11 -5.81 23.16
C PRO A 115 -28.13 -6.47 22.18
N VAL A 116 -27.19 -7.24 22.71
CA VAL A 116 -26.13 -7.93 21.94
C VAL A 116 -26.38 -9.44 21.92
N ARG A 117 -26.40 -10.04 20.73
CA ARG A 117 -26.64 -11.48 20.54
C ARG A 117 -25.38 -12.30 20.70
N ASN A 118 -24.23 -11.77 20.28
CA ASN A 118 -22.96 -12.47 20.39
C ASN A 118 -21.77 -11.53 20.52
N ILE A 119 -20.71 -12.06 21.14
CA ILE A 119 -19.36 -11.50 21.14
C ILE A 119 -18.40 -12.56 20.61
N SER A 120 -17.41 -12.14 19.82
CA SER A 120 -16.30 -12.98 19.39
C SER A 120 -14.97 -12.30 19.59
N PHE A 121 -13.95 -13.05 19.98
CA PHE A 121 -12.58 -12.57 20.10
C PHE A 121 -11.61 -13.74 20.09
N GLU A 122 -10.36 -13.49 19.74
CA GLU A 122 -9.29 -14.46 19.92
C GLU A 122 -8.64 -14.27 21.29
N TYR A 123 -8.28 -15.37 21.94
CA TYR A 123 -7.54 -15.35 23.20
C TYR A 123 -6.37 -16.34 23.14
N SER A 124 -5.27 -16.02 23.83
CA SER A 124 -4.11 -16.91 23.87
C SER A 124 -4.26 -17.95 24.99
N ARG A 125 -3.82 -19.18 24.71
CA ARG A 125 -3.57 -20.23 25.70
C ARG A 125 -2.08 -20.52 25.79
N TYR A 126 -1.51 -20.48 26.99
CA TYR A 126 -0.06 -20.50 27.19
C TYR A 126 0.29 -20.66 28.69
N TYR A 127 1.57 -20.85 28.99
CA TYR A 127 2.04 -21.27 30.33
C TYR A 127 1.86 -20.20 31.43
N LEU A 128 1.70 -18.92 31.06
CA LEU A 128 1.38 -17.82 31.97
C LEU A 128 -0.13 -17.48 32.02
N GLY A 129 -0.96 -18.24 31.31
CA GLY A 129 -2.40 -18.00 31.21
C GLY A 129 -3.13 -18.22 32.53
N GLY A 130 -3.98 -17.26 32.91
CA GLY A 130 -4.89 -17.33 34.06
C GLY A 130 -6.32 -17.73 33.67
N TYR A 131 -7.31 -17.17 34.36
CA TYR A 131 -8.72 -17.30 33.97
C TYR A 131 -9.25 -16.03 33.31
N LEU A 132 -9.94 -16.18 32.19
CA LEU A 132 -10.76 -15.12 31.60
C LEU A 132 -12.20 -15.31 32.02
N GLN A 133 -12.81 -14.27 32.58
CA GLN A 133 -14.21 -14.23 32.95
C GLN A 133 -14.95 -13.25 32.05
N ILE A 134 -16.08 -13.69 31.50
CA ILE A 134 -16.96 -12.89 30.67
C ILE A 134 -18.24 -12.65 31.45
N TYR A 135 -18.61 -11.39 31.65
CA TYR A 135 -19.87 -10.98 32.26
C TYR A 135 -20.80 -10.37 31.21
N LEU A 136 -22.09 -10.61 31.37
CA LEU A 136 -23.17 -9.98 30.63
C LEU A 136 -24.13 -9.33 31.62
N ASP A 137 -24.37 -8.03 31.48
CA ASP A 137 -25.20 -7.25 32.40
C ASP A 137 -24.82 -7.49 33.88
N ASP A 138 -23.51 -7.42 34.17
CA ASP A 138 -22.88 -7.68 35.48
C ASP A 138 -23.06 -9.10 36.05
N VAL A 139 -23.60 -10.04 35.28
CA VAL A 139 -23.71 -11.46 35.67
C VAL A 139 -22.60 -12.26 35.00
N LEU A 140 -21.84 -13.02 35.80
CA LEU A 140 -20.81 -13.94 35.27
C LEU A 140 -21.47 -14.94 34.32
N TYR A 141 -21.09 -14.87 33.05
CA TYR A 141 -21.66 -15.70 31.99
C TYR A 141 -20.78 -16.92 31.71
N MET A 142 -19.46 -16.71 31.61
CA MET A 142 -18.50 -17.76 31.27
C MET A 142 -17.16 -17.50 31.95
N GLN A 143 -16.48 -18.58 32.33
CA GLN A 143 -15.09 -18.55 32.79
C GLN A 143 -14.27 -19.56 31.98
N ILE A 144 -13.11 -19.14 31.50
CA ILE A 144 -12.23 -19.89 30.61
C ILE A 144 -10.86 -20.01 31.25
N ASN A 145 -10.34 -21.23 31.32
CA ASN A 145 -8.96 -21.47 31.71
C ASN A 145 -8.05 -21.28 30.50
N THR A 146 -7.16 -20.30 30.55
CA THR A 146 -6.23 -19.96 29.47
C THR A 146 -4.85 -20.61 29.63
N TYR A 147 -4.68 -21.51 30.60
CA TYR A 147 -3.44 -22.28 30.73
C TYR A 147 -3.32 -23.35 29.63
N GLN A 148 -2.12 -23.47 29.06
CA GLN A 148 -1.67 -24.58 28.21
C GLN A 148 -0.13 -24.60 28.13
N GLU A 149 0.49 -25.77 27.90
CA GLU A 149 1.95 -25.89 27.78
C GLU A 149 2.49 -25.23 26.50
N GLU A 150 1.86 -25.50 25.36
CA GLU A 150 2.20 -24.88 24.07
C GLU A 150 1.32 -23.65 23.81
N GLU A 151 1.95 -22.56 23.38
CA GLU A 151 1.24 -21.33 23.06
C GLU A 151 0.38 -21.48 21.81
N SER A 152 -0.89 -21.10 21.91
CA SER A 152 -1.82 -21.06 20.77
C SER A 152 -2.87 -19.98 20.95
N TYR A 153 -3.44 -19.50 19.85
CA TYR A 153 -4.62 -18.63 19.87
C TYR A 153 -5.87 -19.44 19.52
N GLU A 154 -6.93 -19.23 20.28
CA GLU A 154 -8.24 -19.81 20.02
C GLU A 154 -9.27 -18.70 19.77
N LEU A 155 -10.12 -18.87 18.75
CA LEU A 155 -11.29 -18.01 18.55
C LEU A 155 -12.42 -18.48 19.46
N LEU A 156 -12.87 -17.57 20.32
CA LEU A 156 -14.08 -17.74 21.08
C LEU A 156 -15.23 -17.00 20.40
N THR A 157 -16.40 -17.62 20.36
CA THR A 157 -17.66 -16.95 20.03
C THR A 157 -18.69 -17.33 21.08
N ILE A 158 -19.21 -16.35 21.79
CA ILE A 158 -20.22 -16.53 22.83
C ILE A 158 -21.56 -16.06 22.26
N ASP A 159 -22.50 -16.99 22.10
CA ASP A 159 -23.90 -16.68 21.82
C ASP A 159 -24.63 -16.46 23.15
N PHE A 160 -25.08 -15.23 23.42
CA PHE A 160 -25.87 -14.90 24.61
C PHE A 160 -27.29 -15.48 24.54
N PRO A 161 -28.10 -15.43 25.61
CA PRO A 161 -29.51 -15.85 25.54
C PRO A 161 -30.28 -15.04 24.49
N GLN A 162 -31.01 -15.75 23.62
CA GLN A 162 -31.75 -15.15 22.51
C GLN A 162 -33.04 -15.93 22.29
N HIS A 163 -34.07 -15.23 21.81
CA HIS A 163 -35.33 -15.83 21.37
C HIS A 163 -35.69 -15.37 19.95
N TYR A 164 -36.57 -16.10 19.28
CA TYR A 164 -37.07 -15.67 17.97
C TYR A 164 -37.91 -14.41 18.13
N GLY A 165 -37.50 -13.33 17.47
CA GLY A 165 -38.15 -12.04 17.57
C GLY A 165 -37.91 -11.20 16.33
N LEU A 166 -38.79 -10.23 16.08
CA LEU A 166 -38.63 -9.25 15.02
C LEU A 166 -38.05 -7.96 15.61
N SER A 167 -36.93 -7.49 15.06
CA SER A 167 -36.30 -6.21 15.39
C SER A 167 -35.96 -5.45 14.10
N ALA A 168 -35.58 -4.17 14.23
CA ALA A 168 -35.08 -3.41 13.09
C ALA A 168 -33.82 -4.05 12.48
N ALA A 169 -32.92 -4.58 13.31
CA ALA A 169 -31.68 -5.22 12.89
C ALA A 169 -31.88 -6.52 12.09
N ASN A 170 -32.98 -7.24 12.31
CA ASN A 170 -33.24 -8.52 11.62
C ASN A 170 -34.46 -8.52 10.69
N ALA A 171 -35.14 -7.38 10.52
CA ALA A 171 -36.31 -7.28 9.65
C ALA A 171 -36.01 -7.72 8.21
N GLY A 172 -34.80 -7.45 7.71
CA GLY A 172 -34.35 -7.90 6.39
C GLY A 172 -34.31 -9.42 6.25
N TRP A 173 -33.82 -10.12 7.28
CA TRP A 173 -33.76 -11.60 7.31
C TRP A 173 -35.16 -12.21 7.31
N TRP A 174 -36.06 -11.71 8.16
CA TRP A 174 -37.46 -12.13 8.18
C TRP A 174 -38.15 -11.90 6.84
N LEU A 175 -37.98 -10.71 6.25
CA LEU A 175 -38.55 -10.38 4.95
C LEU A 175 -38.03 -11.34 3.86
N GLN A 176 -36.73 -11.64 3.86
CA GLN A 176 -36.14 -12.60 2.91
C GLN A 176 -36.81 -13.97 3.03
N ILE A 177 -36.96 -14.50 4.25
CA ILE A 177 -37.58 -15.81 4.49
C ILE A 177 -39.04 -15.82 4.05
N ILE A 178 -39.80 -14.78 4.38
CA ILE A 178 -41.21 -14.64 3.98
C ILE A 178 -41.34 -14.65 2.45
N VAL A 179 -40.48 -13.89 1.76
CA VAL A 179 -40.47 -13.85 0.28
C VAL A 179 -40.15 -15.22 -0.29
N LEU A 180 -39.11 -15.89 0.21
CA LEU A 180 -38.72 -17.23 -0.26
C LEU A 180 -39.82 -18.27 0.00
N ALA A 181 -40.45 -18.24 1.18
CA ALA A 181 -41.56 -19.10 1.53
C ALA A 181 -42.76 -18.91 0.59
N ALA A 182 -43.11 -17.67 0.25
CA ALA A 182 -44.21 -17.36 -0.65
C ALA A 182 -43.96 -17.79 -2.11
N VAL A 183 -42.69 -17.79 -2.53
CA VAL A 183 -42.25 -18.07 -3.90
C VAL A 183 -42.26 -19.58 -4.22
N LEU A 184 -41.93 -20.44 -3.26
CA LEU A 184 -41.80 -21.89 -3.47
C LEU A 184 -43.10 -22.56 -3.94
N PRO A 185 -44.28 -22.34 -3.30
CA PRO A 185 -45.54 -22.91 -3.77
C PRO A 185 -45.90 -22.44 -5.19
N VAL A 186 -45.58 -21.18 -5.52
CA VAL A 186 -45.83 -20.62 -6.85
C VAL A 186 -44.97 -21.33 -7.90
N PHE A 187 -43.69 -21.55 -7.60
CA PHE A 187 -42.76 -22.25 -8.48
C PHE A 187 -43.20 -23.68 -8.80
N VAL A 188 -43.62 -24.44 -7.78
CA VAL A 188 -44.07 -25.83 -7.92
C VAL A 188 -45.44 -25.92 -8.59
N ARG A 189 -46.40 -25.10 -8.17
CA ARG A 189 -47.79 -25.13 -8.68
C ARG A 189 -47.84 -24.81 -10.17
N LEU A 190 -47.02 -23.85 -10.63
CA LEU A 190 -46.93 -23.41 -12.01
C LEU A 190 -45.91 -24.20 -12.85
N GLU A 191 -45.28 -25.22 -12.27
CA GLU A 191 -44.29 -26.09 -12.92
C GLU A 191 -43.12 -25.32 -13.57
N LEU A 192 -42.69 -24.22 -12.94
CA LEU A 192 -41.64 -23.36 -13.48
C LEU A 192 -40.28 -24.05 -13.52
N TYR A 193 -40.08 -25.13 -12.77
CA TYR A 193 -38.90 -26.00 -12.86
C TYR A 193 -38.67 -26.55 -14.28
N LYS A 194 -39.73 -26.76 -15.06
CA LYS A 194 -39.63 -27.20 -16.47
C LYS A 194 -39.04 -26.14 -17.39
N ARG A 195 -38.93 -24.88 -16.92
CA ARG A 195 -38.37 -23.75 -17.68
C ARG A 195 -36.90 -23.48 -17.36
N LEU A 196 -36.32 -24.22 -16.42
CA LEU A 196 -34.90 -24.12 -16.10
C LEU A 196 -34.06 -24.57 -17.29
N ARG A 197 -32.98 -23.83 -17.56
CA ARG A 197 -32.06 -24.09 -18.68
C ARG A 197 -30.69 -24.51 -18.16
N ILE A 198 -29.99 -25.34 -18.92
CA ILE A 198 -28.64 -25.80 -18.58
C ILE A 198 -27.66 -24.65 -18.29
N GLN A 199 -27.77 -23.54 -19.02
CA GLN A 199 -26.98 -22.32 -18.82
C GLN A 199 -27.10 -21.75 -17.40
N GLN A 200 -28.24 -21.90 -16.74
CA GLN A 200 -28.44 -21.41 -15.37
C GLN A 200 -27.73 -22.31 -14.35
N PHE A 201 -27.67 -23.61 -14.62
CA PHE A 201 -26.91 -24.55 -13.79
C PHE A 201 -25.40 -24.36 -13.98
N LEU A 202 -24.94 -24.12 -15.20
CA LEU A 202 -23.54 -23.79 -15.47
C LEU A 202 -23.12 -22.49 -14.79
N LEU A 203 -23.98 -21.47 -14.82
CA LEU A 203 -23.74 -20.21 -14.09
C LEU A 203 -23.71 -20.42 -12.58
N ALA A 204 -24.65 -21.19 -12.02
CA ALA A 204 -24.65 -21.55 -10.60
C ALA A 204 -23.36 -22.25 -10.20
N PHE A 205 -22.93 -23.25 -10.98
CA PHE A 205 -21.68 -23.98 -10.75
C PHE A 205 -20.47 -23.05 -10.82
N GLY A 206 -20.38 -22.18 -11.83
CA GLY A 206 -19.28 -21.23 -11.96
C GLY A 206 -19.19 -20.24 -10.79
N LEU A 207 -20.33 -19.71 -10.33
CA LEU A 207 -20.37 -18.81 -9.17
C LEU A 207 -19.96 -19.53 -7.87
N LEU A 208 -20.45 -20.76 -7.66
CA LEU A 208 -20.08 -21.55 -6.49
C LEU A 208 -18.61 -21.98 -6.52
N ALA A 209 -18.05 -22.32 -7.69
CA ALA A 209 -16.64 -22.64 -7.84
C ALA A 209 -15.74 -21.42 -7.56
N ALA A 210 -16.14 -20.24 -8.05
CA ALA A 210 -15.42 -19.00 -7.75
C ALA A 210 -15.48 -18.65 -6.26
N ALA A 211 -16.65 -18.76 -5.63
CA ALA A 211 -16.80 -18.53 -4.19
C ALA A 211 -16.02 -19.55 -3.35
N CYS A 212 -16.01 -20.82 -3.76
CA CYS A 212 -15.23 -21.88 -3.14
C CYS A 212 -13.73 -21.55 -3.14
N TYR A 213 -13.18 -21.20 -4.30
CA TYR A 213 -11.77 -20.82 -4.44
C TYR A 213 -11.43 -19.59 -3.59
N ALA A 214 -12.22 -18.51 -3.71
CA ALA A 214 -11.97 -17.28 -2.99
C ALA A 214 -12.05 -17.48 -1.47
N LEU A 215 -13.08 -18.19 -0.98
CA LEU A 215 -13.26 -18.43 0.45
C LEU A 215 -12.19 -19.37 1.01
N SER A 216 -11.78 -20.39 0.25
CA SER A 216 -10.65 -21.24 0.62
C SER A 216 -9.36 -20.46 0.72
N ALA A 217 -9.10 -19.53 -0.22
CA ALA A 217 -7.93 -18.67 -0.19
C ALA A 217 -7.97 -17.72 1.01
N GLY A 218 -9.12 -17.07 1.27
CA GLY A 218 -9.27 -16.17 2.43
C GLY A 218 -9.11 -16.90 3.77
N LEU A 219 -9.62 -18.11 3.90
CA LEU A 219 -9.54 -18.91 5.13
C LEU A 219 -8.18 -19.58 5.35
N ALA A 220 -7.36 -19.75 4.30
CA ALA A 220 -6.05 -20.39 4.42
C ALA A 220 -5.09 -19.61 5.34
N TYR A 221 -5.35 -18.31 5.52
CA TYR A 221 -4.52 -17.38 6.29
C TYR A 221 -5.18 -16.91 7.60
N THR A 222 -6.32 -17.50 7.99
CA THR A 222 -7.01 -17.23 9.28
C THR A 222 -6.89 -18.44 10.20
N LEU A 223 -6.50 -18.22 11.46
CA LEU A 223 -6.45 -19.26 12.48
C LEU A 223 -7.39 -18.88 13.64
N PRO A 224 -8.52 -19.59 13.84
CA PRO A 224 -8.98 -20.80 13.13
C PRO A 224 -9.59 -20.50 11.75
N GLN A 225 -9.71 -21.55 10.91
CA GLN A 225 -10.31 -21.50 9.55
C GLN A 225 -11.85 -21.31 9.56
N SER A 226 -12.30 -20.28 10.26
CA SER A 226 -13.69 -19.89 10.42
C SER A 226 -13.81 -18.38 10.55
N PHE A 227 -14.98 -17.84 10.23
CA PHE A 227 -15.25 -16.41 10.36
C PHE A 227 -16.66 -16.18 10.91
N VAL A 228 -16.86 -15.05 11.57
CA VAL A 228 -18.18 -14.61 12.01
C VAL A 228 -18.80 -13.75 10.91
N PHE A 229 -20.02 -14.08 10.53
CA PHE A 229 -20.84 -13.23 9.67
C PHE A 229 -22.16 -12.96 10.38
N SER A 230 -22.37 -11.71 10.80
CA SER A 230 -23.52 -11.30 11.60
C SER A 230 -23.57 -12.09 12.93
N ASN A 231 -24.48 -13.05 13.12
CA ASN A 231 -24.63 -13.79 14.38
C ASN A 231 -24.24 -15.26 14.31
N THR A 232 -23.49 -15.61 13.28
CA THR A 232 -23.23 -17.01 13.00
C THR A 232 -21.76 -17.21 12.71
N LEU A 233 -21.16 -18.16 13.42
CA LEU A 233 -19.82 -18.68 13.13
C LEU A 233 -19.89 -19.65 11.94
N TYR A 234 -19.23 -19.28 10.85
CA TYR A 234 -19.15 -20.05 9.63
C TYR A 234 -17.80 -20.75 9.52
N SER A 235 -17.83 -22.09 9.47
CA SER A 235 -16.75 -22.87 8.87
C SER A 235 -16.93 -22.89 7.35
N PHE A 236 -15.86 -23.26 6.63
CA PHE A 236 -15.90 -23.42 5.17
C PHE A 236 -17.11 -24.23 4.68
N ASP A 237 -17.34 -25.41 5.25
CA ASP A 237 -18.45 -26.30 4.85
C ASP A 237 -19.82 -25.67 5.09
N LYS A 238 -20.01 -25.00 6.23
CA LYS A 238 -21.27 -24.30 6.55
C LYS A 238 -21.52 -23.16 5.58
N ALA A 239 -20.49 -22.36 5.27
CA ALA A 239 -20.58 -21.26 4.31
C ALA A 239 -20.95 -21.77 2.91
N MET A 240 -20.28 -22.82 2.44
CA MET A 240 -20.56 -23.42 1.12
C MET A 240 -21.95 -24.04 1.05
N LEU A 241 -22.45 -24.64 2.13
CA LEU A 241 -23.82 -25.13 2.21
C LEU A 241 -24.84 -23.99 2.10
N VAL A 242 -24.62 -22.88 2.81
CA VAL A 242 -25.49 -21.69 2.72
C VAL A 242 -25.47 -21.11 1.31
N LEU A 243 -24.29 -20.92 0.69
CA LEU A 243 -24.19 -20.41 -0.68
C LEU A 243 -24.90 -21.32 -1.69
N SER A 244 -24.81 -22.64 -1.53
CA SER A 244 -25.46 -23.61 -2.41
C SER A 244 -26.98 -23.54 -2.30
N LEU A 245 -27.52 -23.51 -1.07
CA LEU A 245 -28.95 -23.37 -0.83
C LEU A 245 -29.46 -22.00 -1.31
N PHE A 246 -28.73 -20.92 -1.02
CA PHE A 246 -29.06 -19.57 -1.46
C PHE A 246 -29.06 -19.45 -2.98
N THR A 247 -28.11 -20.08 -3.67
CA THR A 247 -28.06 -20.15 -5.14
C THR A 247 -29.30 -20.84 -5.69
N PHE A 248 -29.69 -21.98 -5.12
CA PHE A 248 -30.90 -22.70 -5.52
C PHE A 248 -32.17 -21.87 -5.31
N LEU A 249 -32.31 -21.23 -4.15
CA LEU A 249 -33.45 -20.37 -3.81
C LEU A 249 -33.51 -19.11 -4.68
N SER A 250 -32.36 -18.50 -4.98
CA SER A 250 -32.25 -17.35 -5.90
C SER A 250 -32.65 -17.70 -7.33
N LEU A 251 -32.27 -18.89 -7.81
CA LEU A 251 -32.70 -19.41 -9.11
C LEU A 251 -34.23 -19.56 -9.19
N ILE A 252 -34.85 -20.12 -8.14
CA ILE A 252 -36.31 -20.26 -8.02
C ILE A 252 -36.98 -18.89 -8.04
N LEU A 253 -36.51 -17.96 -7.21
CA LEU A 253 -37.01 -16.59 -7.13
C LEU A 253 -36.96 -15.91 -8.50
N GLY A 254 -35.83 -16.01 -9.20
CA GLY A 254 -35.67 -15.49 -10.56
C GLY A 254 -36.71 -16.01 -11.55
N GLN A 255 -37.03 -17.31 -11.50
CA GLN A 255 -38.05 -17.90 -12.37
C GLN A 255 -39.48 -17.42 -12.05
N VAL A 256 -39.81 -17.29 -10.77
CA VAL A 256 -41.12 -16.77 -10.33
C VAL A 256 -41.27 -15.31 -10.72
N LEU A 257 -40.25 -14.48 -10.52
CA LEU A 257 -40.26 -13.09 -10.95
C LEU A 257 -40.43 -12.97 -12.48
N LEU A 258 -39.74 -13.79 -13.27
CA LEU A 258 -39.93 -13.85 -14.72
C LEU A 258 -41.36 -14.21 -15.13
N TYR A 259 -42.03 -15.06 -14.35
CA TYR A 259 -43.44 -15.37 -14.56
C TYR A 259 -44.34 -14.17 -14.24
N PHE A 260 -44.11 -13.49 -13.10
CA PHE A 260 -44.87 -12.31 -12.68
C PHE A 260 -44.71 -11.10 -13.60
N VAL A 261 -43.54 -10.95 -14.24
CA VAL A 261 -43.31 -9.93 -15.29
C VAL A 261 -44.32 -10.01 -16.44
N LYS A 262 -44.78 -11.22 -16.78
CA LYS A 262 -45.78 -11.43 -17.84
C LYS A 262 -47.23 -11.23 -17.36
N LYS A 263 -47.43 -10.86 -16.09
CA LYS A 263 -48.72 -10.73 -15.41
C LYS A 263 -48.81 -9.36 -14.73
N ARG A 264 -49.91 -9.11 -14.01
CA ARG A 264 -50.19 -7.84 -13.29
C ARG A 264 -49.17 -7.47 -12.19
N TRP A 265 -48.31 -8.40 -11.78
CA TRP A 265 -47.38 -8.24 -10.65
C TRP A 265 -45.97 -7.75 -11.03
N ARG A 266 -45.85 -7.14 -12.20
CA ARG A 266 -44.57 -6.63 -12.73
C ARG A 266 -43.90 -5.62 -11.79
N PHE A 267 -44.68 -4.80 -11.09
CA PHE A 267 -44.18 -3.75 -10.20
C PHE A 267 -43.34 -4.31 -9.03
N LEU A 268 -43.73 -5.45 -8.44
CA LEU A 268 -42.96 -6.08 -7.36
C LEU A 268 -41.55 -6.49 -7.79
N GLY A 269 -41.43 -7.07 -8.99
CA GLY A 269 -40.13 -7.42 -9.55
C GLY A 269 -39.28 -6.19 -9.89
N GLN A 270 -39.91 -5.07 -10.26
CA GLN A 270 -39.20 -3.81 -10.52
C GLN A 270 -38.65 -3.22 -9.22
N ILE A 271 -39.45 -3.19 -8.15
CA ILE A 271 -39.02 -2.69 -6.84
C ILE A 271 -37.84 -3.50 -6.31
N LEU A 272 -37.94 -4.83 -6.28
CA LEU A 272 -36.85 -5.69 -5.83
C LEU A 272 -35.58 -5.49 -6.66
N TYR A 273 -35.74 -5.31 -7.98
CA TYR A 273 -34.60 -5.04 -8.86
C TYR A 273 -33.93 -3.71 -8.54
N LEU A 274 -34.72 -2.64 -8.35
CA LEU A 274 -34.18 -1.32 -8.02
C LEU A 274 -33.49 -1.32 -6.65
N LEU A 275 -34.06 -1.98 -5.64
CA LEU A 275 -33.47 -2.09 -4.31
C LEU A 275 -32.10 -2.78 -4.35
N LEU A 276 -31.99 -3.97 -4.98
CA LEU A 276 -30.70 -4.68 -5.05
C LEU A 276 -29.63 -3.94 -5.87
N ILE A 277 -30.06 -3.20 -6.89
CA ILE A 277 -29.17 -2.37 -7.70
C ILE A 277 -28.73 -1.10 -6.96
N ALA A 278 -29.63 -0.46 -6.20
CA ALA A 278 -29.32 0.73 -5.41
C ALA A 278 -28.35 0.46 -4.25
N LEU A 279 -28.26 -0.80 -3.79
CA LEU A 279 -27.26 -1.20 -2.80
C LEU A 279 -25.82 -1.28 -3.37
N ALA A 280 -25.64 -1.22 -4.69
CA ALA A 280 -24.32 -1.43 -5.29
C ALA A 280 -23.27 -0.41 -4.81
N PRO A 281 -23.52 0.93 -4.84
CA PRO A 281 -22.53 1.90 -4.38
C PRO A 281 -22.20 1.76 -2.89
N LEU A 282 -23.20 1.47 -2.06
CA LEU A 282 -23.02 1.27 -0.62
C LEU A 282 -22.17 0.02 -0.33
N LEU A 283 -22.43 -1.08 -1.03
CA LEU A 283 -21.62 -2.29 -0.90
C LEU A 283 -20.20 -2.07 -1.40
N ILE A 284 -20.03 -1.39 -2.54
CA ILE A 284 -18.69 -1.08 -3.09
C ILE A 284 -17.89 -0.25 -2.09
N PHE A 285 -18.50 0.79 -1.52
CA PHE A 285 -17.89 1.60 -0.47
C PHE A 285 -17.49 0.74 0.73
N TYR A 286 -18.43 -0.06 1.26
CA TYR A 286 -18.13 -0.96 2.38
C TYR A 286 -16.97 -1.93 2.09
N LEU A 287 -16.88 -2.48 0.87
CA LEU A 287 -15.81 -3.39 0.47
C LEU A 287 -14.45 -2.70 0.32
N LEU A 288 -14.42 -1.40 0.03
CA LEU A 288 -13.18 -0.61 -0.05
C LEU A 288 -12.67 -0.23 1.35
N GLU A 289 -13.57 0.20 2.25
CA GLU A 289 -13.17 0.71 3.57
C GLU A 289 -12.95 -0.41 4.61
N SER A 290 -13.79 -1.45 4.60
CA SER A 290 -13.78 -2.47 5.68
C SER A 290 -12.43 -3.17 5.90
N PRO A 291 -11.65 -3.52 4.87
CA PRO A 291 -10.33 -4.15 5.08
C PRO A 291 -9.35 -3.31 5.90
N SER A 292 -9.57 -1.99 6.02
CA SER A 292 -8.72 -1.07 6.77
C SER A 292 -9.43 -0.46 7.99
N ALA A 293 -10.60 -0.99 8.38
CA ALA A 293 -11.50 -0.35 9.35
C ALA A 293 -10.88 -0.15 10.74
N TYR A 294 -10.05 -1.09 11.22
CA TYR A 294 -9.39 -0.98 12.52
C TYR A 294 -8.39 0.17 12.61
N ASP A 295 -7.83 0.57 11.48
CA ASP A 295 -6.83 1.64 11.40
C ASP A 295 -7.46 2.98 10.97
N SER A 296 -8.74 2.98 10.59
CA SER A 296 -9.39 4.10 9.91
C SER A 296 -10.26 4.94 10.83
N ASN A 297 -10.04 6.26 10.81
CA ASN A 297 -10.91 7.25 11.45
C ASN A 297 -11.64 8.08 10.40
N LEU A 298 -12.52 7.42 9.64
CA LEU A 298 -13.17 8.04 8.48
C LEU A 298 -14.11 9.17 8.89
N ASN A 299 -13.87 10.37 8.36
CA ASN A 299 -14.72 11.51 8.57
C ASN A 299 -16.07 11.31 7.88
N ALA A 300 -17.14 11.34 8.67
CA ALA A 300 -18.51 11.18 8.17
C ALA A 300 -18.90 12.24 7.11
N ALA A 301 -18.27 13.42 7.13
CA ALA A 301 -18.50 14.49 6.16
C ALA A 301 -18.05 14.13 4.73
N ASP A 302 -17.09 13.21 4.58
CA ASP A 302 -16.48 12.84 3.29
C ASP A 302 -17.12 11.60 2.65
N ILE A 303 -17.96 10.88 3.40
CA ILE A 303 -18.73 9.72 2.91
C ILE A 303 -19.57 10.07 1.67
N PRO A 304 -20.29 11.20 1.60
CA PRO A 304 -21.06 11.58 0.41
C PRO A 304 -20.20 11.73 -0.86
N ALA A 305 -19.00 12.30 -0.73
CA ALA A 305 -18.07 12.48 -1.86
C ALA A 305 -17.58 11.12 -2.38
N ASN A 306 -17.17 10.22 -1.48
CA ASN A 306 -16.81 8.84 -1.83
C ASN A 306 -17.95 8.11 -2.55
N LEU A 307 -19.17 8.15 -1.99
CA LEU A 307 -20.34 7.52 -2.59
C LEU A 307 -20.69 8.11 -3.96
N ALA A 308 -20.52 9.43 -4.15
CA ALA A 308 -20.75 10.08 -5.43
C ALA A 308 -19.75 9.61 -6.49
N ILE A 309 -18.46 9.58 -6.16
CA ILE A 309 -17.38 9.07 -7.03
C ILE A 309 -17.68 7.62 -7.42
N ILE A 310 -17.94 6.76 -6.44
CA ILE A 310 -18.27 5.34 -6.64
C ILE A 310 -19.50 5.19 -7.55
N THR A 311 -20.55 5.99 -7.32
CA THR A 311 -21.78 5.94 -8.12
C THR A 311 -21.53 6.32 -9.57
N ILE A 312 -20.70 7.35 -9.83
CA ILE A 312 -20.36 7.78 -11.19
C ILE A 312 -19.57 6.69 -11.92
N VAL A 313 -18.56 6.11 -11.27
CA VAL A 313 -17.77 5.00 -11.83
C VAL A 313 -18.66 3.80 -12.12
N TRP A 314 -19.53 3.42 -11.19
CA TRP A 314 -20.46 2.32 -11.33
C TRP A 314 -21.48 2.53 -12.47
N LEU A 315 -22.07 3.71 -12.60
CA LEU A 315 -23.01 4.04 -13.69
C LEU A 315 -22.31 4.01 -15.05
N THR A 316 -21.07 4.49 -15.11
CA THR A 316 -20.24 4.44 -16.31
C THR A 316 -19.97 2.99 -16.73
N LEU A 317 -19.57 2.15 -15.76
CA LEU A 317 -19.41 0.71 -15.98
C LEU A 317 -20.73 0.04 -16.42
N ALA A 318 -21.88 0.48 -15.89
CA ALA A 318 -23.19 -0.02 -16.29
C ALA A 318 -23.54 0.32 -17.75
N MET A 319 -23.12 1.48 -18.25
CA MET A 319 -23.26 1.84 -19.66
C MET A 319 -22.36 0.98 -20.54
N ILE A 320 -21.08 0.85 -20.18
CA ILE A 320 -20.09 0.04 -20.92
C ILE A 320 -20.52 -1.42 -21.01
N THR A 321 -20.92 -2.02 -19.89
CA THR A 321 -21.41 -3.41 -19.83
C THR A 321 -22.83 -3.56 -20.37
N THR A 322 -23.55 -2.46 -20.59
CA THR A 322 -24.96 -2.40 -20.99
C THR A 322 -25.92 -3.08 -20.00
N SER A 323 -25.47 -3.27 -18.76
CA SER A 323 -26.14 -4.09 -17.75
C SER A 323 -25.75 -3.67 -16.34
N LEU A 324 -26.66 -2.97 -15.65
CA LEU A 324 -26.52 -2.61 -14.22
C LEU A 324 -26.14 -3.82 -13.35
N ARG A 325 -26.78 -4.99 -13.56
CA ARG A 325 -26.43 -6.22 -12.81
C ARG A 325 -24.98 -6.65 -13.00
N LEU A 326 -24.49 -6.59 -14.24
CA LEU A 326 -23.13 -7.05 -14.54
C LEU A 326 -22.11 -6.04 -14.00
N ALA A 327 -22.39 -4.74 -14.17
CA ALA A 327 -21.57 -3.69 -13.58
C ALA A 327 -21.52 -3.76 -12.04
N SER A 328 -22.66 -3.98 -11.37
CA SER A 328 -22.69 -4.15 -9.90
C SER A 328 -21.86 -5.36 -9.45
N MET A 329 -21.96 -6.50 -10.15
CA MET A 329 -21.15 -7.69 -9.83
C MET A 329 -19.65 -7.44 -10.06
N LEU A 330 -19.27 -6.86 -11.21
CA LEU A 330 -17.87 -6.56 -11.52
C LEU A 330 -17.29 -5.51 -10.59
N ALA A 331 -18.04 -4.46 -10.27
CA ALA A 331 -17.61 -3.40 -9.36
C ALA A 331 -17.46 -3.91 -7.93
N ALA A 332 -18.36 -4.77 -7.44
CA ALA A 332 -18.21 -5.38 -6.12
C ALA A 332 -16.96 -6.28 -6.03
N VAL A 333 -16.70 -7.11 -7.05
CA VAL A 333 -15.49 -7.94 -7.10
C VAL A 333 -14.23 -7.08 -7.19
N ALA A 334 -14.23 -6.04 -8.03
CA ALA A 334 -13.10 -5.13 -8.14
C ALA A 334 -12.85 -4.37 -6.83
N ALA A 335 -13.90 -3.90 -6.17
CA ALA A 335 -13.83 -3.22 -4.88
C ALA A 335 -13.26 -4.11 -3.78
N LEU A 336 -13.71 -5.37 -3.69
CA LEU A 336 -13.16 -6.34 -2.76
C LEU A 336 -11.65 -6.55 -2.98
N ILE A 337 -11.23 -6.72 -4.25
CA ILE A 337 -9.81 -6.88 -4.59
C ILE A 337 -9.03 -5.62 -4.22
N MET A 338 -9.52 -4.43 -4.58
CA MET A 338 -8.85 -3.17 -4.31
C MET A 338 -8.74 -2.88 -2.81
N GLY A 339 -9.78 -3.14 -2.02
CA GLY A 339 -9.75 -2.99 -0.57
C GLY A 339 -8.74 -3.94 0.09
N ILE A 340 -8.71 -5.22 -0.32
CA ILE A 340 -7.70 -6.18 0.17
C ILE A 340 -6.28 -5.73 -0.21
N VAL A 341 -6.06 -5.35 -1.48
CA VAL A 341 -4.75 -4.89 -1.96
C VAL A 341 -4.32 -3.62 -1.21
N ASN A 342 -5.24 -2.69 -0.96
CA ASN A 342 -4.97 -1.48 -0.19
C ASN A 342 -4.46 -1.82 1.22
N LYS A 343 -5.17 -2.69 1.94
CA LYS A 343 -4.74 -3.14 3.27
C LYS A 343 -3.37 -3.82 3.25
N VAL A 344 -3.12 -4.69 2.26
CA VAL A 344 -1.82 -5.34 2.11
C VAL A 344 -0.70 -4.32 1.85
N LEU A 345 -0.92 -3.34 0.98
CA LEU A 345 0.08 -2.30 0.71
C LEU A 345 0.35 -1.44 1.94
N ILE A 346 -0.68 -1.06 2.70
CA ILE A 346 -0.49 -0.27 3.91
C ILE A 346 0.26 -1.07 4.98
N ALA A 347 -0.09 -2.35 5.18
CA ALA A 347 0.57 -3.20 6.16
C ALA A 347 2.05 -3.48 5.83
N LEU A 348 2.40 -3.61 4.54
CA LEU A 348 3.75 -3.99 4.13
C LEU A 348 4.67 -2.82 3.84
N ARG A 349 4.12 -1.66 3.47
CA ARG A 349 4.90 -0.55 2.91
C ARG A 349 4.48 0.80 3.48
N SER A 350 3.59 0.84 4.46
CA SER A 350 2.99 2.08 4.99
C SER A 350 2.43 3.00 3.88
N THR A 351 2.03 2.43 2.74
CA THR A 351 1.57 3.17 1.56
C THR A 351 0.25 2.60 1.06
N PRO A 352 -0.76 3.44 0.76
CA PRO A 352 -2.03 2.97 0.23
C PRO A 352 -1.93 2.61 -1.26
N LEU A 353 -3.00 2.02 -1.80
CA LEU A 353 -3.09 1.72 -3.22
C LEU A 353 -3.17 3.01 -4.05
N LEU A 354 -2.04 3.39 -4.65
CA LEU A 354 -1.93 4.46 -5.65
C LEU A 354 -2.08 3.97 -7.09
N ALA A 355 -2.36 4.87 -8.02
CA ALA A 355 -2.64 4.54 -9.42
C ALA A 355 -1.46 3.89 -10.17
N TYR A 356 -0.21 4.25 -9.85
CA TYR A 356 0.95 3.66 -10.51
C TYR A 356 1.16 2.18 -10.11
N HIS A 357 0.61 1.71 -8.97
CA HIS A 357 0.72 0.31 -8.58
C HIS A 357 0.04 -0.64 -9.56
N PHE A 358 -0.93 -0.16 -10.36
CA PHE A 358 -1.51 -0.96 -11.45
C PHE A 358 -0.48 -1.31 -12.54
N LEU A 359 0.59 -0.51 -12.68
CA LEU A 359 1.73 -0.81 -13.56
C LEU A 359 2.69 -1.83 -12.92
N GLN A 360 2.61 -2.06 -11.61
CA GLN A 360 3.54 -2.86 -10.80
C GLN A 360 2.89 -4.10 -10.17
N ILE A 361 1.75 -4.52 -10.69
CA ILE A 361 0.98 -5.62 -10.08
C ILE A 361 1.80 -6.92 -9.96
N ARG A 362 2.81 -7.12 -10.83
CA ARG A 362 3.73 -8.26 -10.76
C ARG A 362 4.70 -8.18 -9.58
N ASP A 363 5.28 -7.01 -9.33
CA ASP A 363 6.23 -6.80 -8.24
C ASP A 363 5.52 -6.93 -6.89
N GLY A 364 4.31 -6.38 -6.78
CA GLY A 364 3.46 -6.55 -5.59
C GLY A 364 3.09 -8.01 -5.31
N LEU A 365 2.81 -8.80 -6.35
CA LEU A 365 2.53 -10.23 -6.20
C LEU A 365 3.75 -11.04 -5.76
N ASN A 366 4.96 -10.69 -6.22
CA ASN A 366 6.19 -11.37 -5.82
C ASN A 366 6.54 -11.09 -4.35
N VAL A 367 6.34 -9.86 -3.87
CA VAL A 367 6.51 -9.53 -2.44
C VAL A 367 5.49 -10.29 -1.61
N ALA A 368 4.21 -10.27 -2.00
CA ALA A 368 3.15 -10.97 -1.27
C ALA A 368 3.35 -12.49 -1.19
N GLN A 369 4.06 -13.11 -2.14
CA GLN A 369 4.38 -14.55 -2.09
C GLN A 369 5.39 -14.91 -0.99
N ASN A 370 6.28 -13.99 -0.64
CA ASN A 370 7.36 -14.24 0.32
C ASN A 370 7.04 -13.70 1.73
N THR A 371 5.89 -13.03 1.90
CA THR A 371 5.48 -12.47 3.19
C THR A 371 4.38 -13.32 3.82
N ALA A 372 4.52 -13.63 5.11
CA ALA A 372 3.45 -14.22 5.90
C ALA A 372 2.36 -13.17 6.16
N ILE A 373 1.46 -12.97 5.20
CA ILE A 373 0.32 -12.06 5.36
C ILE A 373 -0.69 -12.75 6.28
N ILE A 374 -0.78 -12.30 7.53
CA ILE A 374 -1.88 -12.66 8.42
C ILE A 374 -3.11 -11.90 7.94
N VAL A 375 -4.07 -12.63 7.38
CA VAL A 375 -5.32 -12.07 6.90
C VAL A 375 -6.27 -11.89 8.08
N GLU A 376 -6.76 -10.68 8.29
CA GLU A 376 -7.76 -10.38 9.33
C GLU A 376 -9.05 -11.19 9.12
N LEU A 377 -9.76 -11.50 10.23
CA LEU A 377 -11.03 -12.25 10.23
C LEU A 377 -12.13 -11.64 9.33
N ILE A 378 -11.98 -10.36 8.96
CA ILE A 378 -12.94 -9.66 8.12
C ILE A 378 -12.91 -10.09 6.65
N ILE A 379 -11.77 -10.54 6.10
CA ILE A 379 -11.66 -10.82 4.66
C ILE A 379 -12.58 -11.98 4.20
N PRO A 380 -12.61 -13.15 4.86
CA PRO A 380 -13.56 -14.22 4.50
C PRO A 380 -15.03 -13.78 4.58
N ARG A 381 -15.36 -12.91 5.54
CA ARG A 381 -16.69 -12.30 5.68
C ARG A 381 -17.06 -11.45 4.47
N LEU A 382 -16.15 -10.61 3.98
CA LEU A 382 -16.35 -9.76 2.80
C LEU A 382 -16.46 -10.58 1.51
N ILE A 383 -15.68 -11.67 1.38
CA ILE A 383 -15.78 -12.62 0.27
C ILE A 383 -17.15 -13.28 0.26
N PHE A 384 -17.62 -13.77 1.41
CA PHE A 384 -18.92 -14.40 1.57
C PHE A 384 -20.08 -13.44 1.23
N LEU A 385 -20.02 -12.19 1.72
CA LEU A 385 -20.99 -11.15 1.40
C LEU A 385 -21.03 -10.84 -0.11
N SER A 386 -19.86 -10.70 -0.72
CA SER A 386 -19.72 -10.44 -2.16
C SER A 386 -20.30 -11.58 -3.01
N ALA A 387 -20.09 -12.83 -2.58
CA ALA A 387 -20.65 -14.01 -3.23
C ALA A 387 -22.19 -14.02 -3.15
N LEU A 388 -22.77 -13.77 -1.97
CA LEU A 388 -24.23 -13.66 -1.79
C LEU A 388 -24.82 -12.57 -2.71
N TYR A 389 -24.20 -11.39 -2.75
CA TYR A 389 -24.65 -10.30 -3.61
C TYR A 389 -24.60 -10.67 -5.10
N CYS A 390 -23.48 -11.26 -5.55
CA CYS A 390 -23.30 -11.70 -6.93
C CYS A 390 -24.31 -12.78 -7.33
N ILE A 391 -24.57 -13.76 -6.47
CA ILE A 391 -25.57 -14.81 -6.68
C ILE A 391 -26.97 -14.20 -6.81
N ALA A 392 -27.34 -13.29 -5.90
CA ALA A 392 -28.64 -12.63 -5.92
C ALA A 392 -28.88 -11.89 -7.26
N LEU A 393 -27.88 -11.14 -7.74
CA LEU A 393 -27.96 -10.41 -9.01
C LEU A 393 -27.93 -11.34 -10.24
N ALA A 394 -27.14 -12.41 -10.22
CA ALA A 394 -26.99 -13.33 -11.34
C ALA A 394 -28.34 -13.96 -11.76
N PHE A 395 -29.16 -14.34 -10.78
CA PHE A 395 -30.46 -14.99 -11.02
C PHE A 395 -31.64 -14.02 -11.09
N LEU A 396 -31.45 -12.75 -10.72
CA LEU A 396 -32.45 -11.71 -10.88
C LEU A 396 -32.84 -11.53 -12.36
N PRO A 397 -34.11 -11.27 -12.72
CA PRO A 397 -34.48 -11.02 -14.11
C PRO A 397 -33.76 -9.78 -14.68
N SER A 398 -33.38 -9.81 -15.95
CA SER A 398 -32.77 -8.65 -16.61
C SER A 398 -33.71 -7.44 -16.62
N SER A 399 -33.18 -6.23 -16.42
CA SER A 399 -33.94 -4.96 -16.50
C SER A 399 -34.82 -4.86 -17.74
N ARG A 400 -34.35 -5.33 -18.91
CA ARG A 400 -35.12 -5.33 -20.18
C ARG A 400 -36.44 -6.10 -20.13
N LYS A 401 -36.51 -7.14 -19.29
CA LYS A 401 -37.73 -7.91 -19.09
C LYS A 401 -38.63 -7.19 -18.07
N LEU A 402 -38.04 -6.59 -17.04
CA LEU A 402 -38.75 -5.92 -15.95
C LEU A 402 -39.27 -4.54 -16.32
N PHE A 403 -38.60 -3.77 -17.17
CA PHE A 403 -39.01 -2.41 -17.58
C PHE A 403 -39.43 -2.40 -19.05
N ALA A 404 -40.59 -1.80 -19.35
CA ALA A 404 -41.15 -1.82 -20.69
C ALA A 404 -40.31 -0.91 -21.58
N ARG A 405 -40.01 -1.35 -22.80
CA ARG A 405 -39.32 -0.46 -23.75
C ARG A 405 -40.31 0.60 -24.26
N PRO A 406 -39.88 1.87 -24.43
CA PRO A 406 -40.55 2.75 -25.36
C PRO A 406 -40.53 2.11 -26.77
N LYS A 407 -41.61 2.26 -27.54
CA LYS A 407 -41.65 1.78 -28.93
C LYS A 407 -40.52 2.44 -29.72
N PRO A 408 -39.80 1.71 -30.58
CA PRO A 408 -38.65 2.27 -31.30
C PRO A 408 -39.08 3.35 -32.29
N PHE A 409 -38.17 4.30 -32.57
CA PHE A 409 -38.28 5.27 -33.66
C PHE A 409 -38.44 4.54 -35.02
N SER A 410 -39.36 5.03 -35.87
CA SER A 410 -39.92 4.31 -37.03
C SER A 410 -38.94 3.97 -38.17
N VAL A 411 -37.76 4.58 -38.19
CA VAL A 411 -36.79 4.49 -39.31
C VAL A 411 -36.25 3.06 -39.50
N TRP A 412 -36.20 2.25 -38.44
CA TRP A 412 -35.60 0.90 -38.45
C TRP A 412 -36.56 -0.22 -38.88
N GLN A 413 -37.82 0.10 -39.23
CA GLN A 413 -38.83 -0.87 -39.66
C GLN A 413 -38.66 -1.35 -41.12
N LYS A 414 -37.75 -0.75 -41.90
CA LYS A 414 -37.58 -1.02 -43.34
C LYS A 414 -36.58 -2.15 -43.69
N LEU A 415 -35.96 -2.84 -42.72
CA LEU A 415 -35.00 -3.94 -42.99
C LEU A 415 -35.66 -5.33 -43.06
N PRO A 416 -35.12 -6.27 -43.87
CA PRO A 416 -35.70 -7.59 -44.10
C PRO A 416 -35.84 -8.43 -42.81
N SER A 417 -36.98 -9.12 -42.70
CA SER A 417 -37.58 -9.66 -41.47
C SER A 417 -36.81 -10.79 -40.77
N ARG A 418 -35.89 -11.49 -41.46
CA ARG A 418 -35.19 -12.66 -40.90
C ARG A 418 -33.98 -12.33 -40.03
N LEU A 419 -33.44 -11.11 -40.10
CA LEU A 419 -32.28 -10.64 -39.31
C LEU A 419 -32.59 -9.41 -38.43
N ALA A 420 -33.82 -8.88 -38.51
CA ALA A 420 -34.22 -7.62 -37.87
C ALA A 420 -34.19 -7.66 -36.33
N PHE A 421 -34.54 -8.79 -35.71
CA PHE A 421 -34.55 -8.96 -34.25
C PHE A 421 -33.14 -9.05 -33.64
N LEU A 422 -32.20 -9.66 -34.38
CA LEU A 422 -30.80 -9.84 -33.95
C LEU A 422 -29.99 -8.54 -34.07
N ARG A 423 -30.29 -7.67 -35.04
CA ARG A 423 -29.57 -6.40 -35.25
C ARG A 423 -29.91 -5.31 -34.23
N GLN A 424 -31.20 -5.03 -33.98
CA GLN A 424 -31.58 -3.87 -33.14
C GLN A 424 -31.05 -3.96 -31.70
N THR A 425 -31.06 -5.16 -31.14
CA THR A 425 -30.66 -5.41 -29.75
C THR A 425 -29.15 -5.34 -29.55
N VAL A 426 -28.39 -5.68 -30.58
CA VAL A 426 -26.92 -5.63 -30.60
C VAL A 426 -26.45 -4.22 -30.91
N TYR A 427 -27.00 -3.53 -31.90
CA TYR A 427 -26.66 -2.13 -32.19
C TYR A 427 -26.94 -1.21 -31.00
N GLN A 428 -28.08 -1.37 -30.30
CA GLN A 428 -28.34 -0.60 -29.08
C GLN A 428 -27.29 -0.88 -28.00
N LYS A 429 -26.84 -2.13 -27.84
CA LYS A 429 -25.77 -2.44 -26.89
C LYS A 429 -24.46 -1.78 -27.29
N ILE A 430 -24.09 -1.86 -28.57
CA ILE A 430 -22.87 -1.24 -29.09
C ILE A 430 -22.94 0.28 -28.89
N ILE A 431 -24.05 0.93 -29.23
CA ILE A 431 -24.26 2.37 -29.04
C ILE A 431 -24.21 2.75 -27.56
N THR A 432 -24.90 2.03 -26.67
CA THR A 432 -24.85 2.32 -25.23
C THR A 432 -23.46 2.10 -24.65
N ALA A 433 -22.75 1.04 -25.08
CA ALA A 433 -21.38 0.81 -24.65
C ALA A 433 -20.45 1.92 -25.15
N PHE A 434 -20.60 2.33 -26.41
CA PHE A 434 -19.84 3.44 -27.00
C PHE A 434 -20.12 4.78 -26.30
N ILE A 435 -21.38 5.10 -26.02
CA ILE A 435 -21.76 6.25 -25.19
C ILE A 435 -21.16 6.12 -23.79
N GLY A 436 -21.13 4.92 -23.21
CA GLY A 436 -20.50 4.66 -21.92
C GLY A 436 -19.01 4.95 -21.93
N VAL A 437 -18.30 4.56 -23.00
CA VAL A 437 -16.88 4.89 -23.19
C VAL A 437 -16.69 6.39 -23.35
N LEU A 438 -17.50 7.07 -24.17
CA LEU A 438 -17.45 8.53 -24.29
C LEU A 438 -17.74 9.22 -22.96
N ALA A 439 -18.76 8.77 -22.23
CA ALA A 439 -19.09 9.29 -20.91
C ALA A 439 -17.95 9.10 -19.92
N ALA A 440 -17.23 7.97 -19.97
CA ALA A 440 -16.06 7.74 -19.12
C ALA A 440 -15.00 8.85 -19.28
N PHE A 441 -14.66 9.20 -20.52
CA PHE A 441 -13.62 10.19 -20.81
C PHE A 441 -14.09 11.64 -20.68
N PHE A 442 -15.31 11.96 -21.15
CA PHE A 442 -15.76 13.35 -21.32
C PHE A 442 -16.72 13.84 -20.23
N VAL A 443 -17.29 12.95 -19.40
CA VAL A 443 -18.27 13.33 -18.37
C VAL A 443 -17.85 12.84 -16.99
N ALA A 444 -17.64 11.53 -16.84
CA ALA A 444 -17.35 10.88 -15.57
C ALA A 444 -16.03 11.38 -14.98
N ARG A 445 -14.94 11.38 -15.79
CA ARG A 445 -13.63 11.86 -15.34
C ARG A 445 -13.64 13.31 -14.83
N PRO A 446 -14.11 14.32 -15.59
CA PRO A 446 -14.20 15.70 -15.09
C PRO A 446 -15.10 15.83 -13.86
N LEU A 447 -16.23 15.12 -13.80
CA LEU A 447 -17.15 15.19 -12.67
C LEU A 447 -16.54 14.58 -11.40
N VAL A 448 -15.81 13.47 -11.53
CA VAL A 448 -15.09 12.85 -10.41
C VAL A 448 -14.03 13.78 -9.86
N TYR A 449 -13.22 14.43 -10.71
CA TYR A 449 -12.24 15.42 -10.24
C TYR A 449 -12.90 16.62 -9.60
N HIS A 450 -13.96 17.16 -10.20
CA HIS A 450 -14.66 18.30 -9.61
C HIS A 450 -15.23 17.98 -8.21
N ILE A 451 -15.78 16.77 -8.01
CA ILE A 451 -16.23 16.33 -6.68
C ILE A 451 -15.05 16.18 -5.73
N ALA A 452 -13.94 15.58 -6.18
CA ALA A 452 -12.77 15.39 -5.36
C ALA A 452 -12.16 16.73 -4.92
N ASP A 453 -12.04 17.70 -5.82
CA ASP A 453 -11.55 19.06 -5.56
C ASP A 453 -12.48 19.89 -4.68
N SER A 454 -13.78 19.60 -4.69
CA SER A 454 -14.74 20.32 -3.83
C SER A 454 -14.58 20.03 -2.34
N VAL A 455 -13.83 18.98 -1.99
CA VAL A 455 -13.48 18.65 -0.60
C VAL A 455 -12.11 19.25 -0.30
N GLU A 456 -12.07 20.18 0.65
CA GLU A 456 -10.81 20.71 1.16
C GLU A 456 -10.15 19.65 2.03
N MET A 457 -8.97 19.16 1.62
CA MET A 457 -8.24 18.14 2.34
C MET A 457 -6.73 18.34 2.18
N ARG A 458 -5.98 18.11 3.26
CA ARG A 458 -4.52 18.11 3.25
C ARG A 458 -4.04 16.71 2.84
N LEU A 459 -3.28 16.63 1.76
CA LEU A 459 -2.63 15.39 1.36
C LEU A 459 -1.37 15.19 2.22
N LEU A 460 -1.38 14.14 3.05
CA LEU A 460 -0.22 13.77 3.87
C LEU A 460 0.67 12.85 3.06
N PHE A 461 1.62 13.44 2.36
CA PHE A 461 2.50 12.73 1.45
C PHE A 461 3.45 11.74 2.18
N PHE A 462 4.02 12.12 3.32
CA PHE A 462 4.84 11.21 4.14
C PHE A 462 4.03 10.16 4.94
N ALA A 463 2.69 10.27 4.94
CA ALA A 463 1.79 9.36 5.67
C ALA A 463 0.46 9.19 4.92
N MET A 464 0.52 8.78 3.64
CA MET A 464 -0.64 8.74 2.74
C MET A 464 -1.79 7.85 3.26
N GLN A 465 -1.47 6.82 4.03
CA GLN A 465 -2.45 5.97 4.71
C GLN A 465 -3.34 6.77 5.65
N LYS A 466 -2.83 7.80 6.34
CA LYS A 466 -3.64 8.68 7.20
C LYS A 466 -4.68 9.43 6.39
N THR A 467 -4.32 9.95 5.22
CA THR A 467 -5.28 10.58 4.29
C THR A 467 -6.36 9.60 3.82
N TYR A 468 -6.03 8.33 3.58
CA TYR A 468 -7.05 7.31 3.25
C TYR A 468 -7.95 7.00 4.45
N TYR A 469 -7.39 6.92 5.65
CA TYR A 469 -8.11 6.66 6.88
C TYR A 469 -9.08 7.79 7.25
N GLU A 470 -8.68 9.04 7.03
CA GLU A 470 -9.49 10.22 7.36
C GLU A 470 -10.55 10.52 6.30
N HIS A 471 -10.23 10.37 5.01
CA HIS A 471 -11.09 10.87 3.91
C HIS A 471 -11.69 9.76 3.03
N GLY A 472 -11.28 8.50 3.21
CA GLY A 472 -11.83 7.35 2.50
C GLY A 472 -11.14 7.03 1.17
N PHE A 473 -11.28 5.78 0.74
CA PHE A 473 -10.50 5.23 -0.37
C PHE A 473 -10.74 5.96 -1.69
N ALA A 474 -11.99 6.15 -2.09
CA ALA A 474 -12.31 6.61 -3.45
C ALA A 474 -11.93 8.08 -3.65
N LEU A 475 -12.15 8.92 -2.65
CA LEU A 475 -11.78 10.33 -2.66
C LEU A 475 -10.26 10.49 -2.66
N SER A 476 -9.57 9.85 -1.70
CA SER A 476 -8.11 9.95 -1.58
C SER A 476 -7.39 9.40 -2.81
N PHE A 477 -7.84 8.27 -3.36
CA PHE A 477 -7.28 7.70 -4.59
C PHE A 477 -7.32 8.69 -5.76
N VAL A 478 -8.43 9.41 -5.91
CA VAL A 478 -8.60 10.40 -6.99
C VAL A 478 -7.70 11.61 -6.77
N ARG A 479 -7.61 12.14 -5.54
CA ARG A 479 -6.78 13.31 -5.24
C ARG A 479 -5.29 13.02 -5.38
N PHE A 480 -4.82 11.85 -4.92
CA PHE A 480 -3.44 11.44 -5.16
C PHE A 480 -3.15 11.19 -6.63
N TYR A 481 -4.10 10.62 -7.39
CA TYR A 481 -3.95 10.49 -8.84
C TYR A 481 -3.80 11.84 -9.52
N GLU A 482 -4.62 12.82 -9.14
CA GLU A 482 -4.60 14.16 -9.72
C GLU A 482 -3.25 14.87 -9.50
N VAL A 483 -2.79 14.94 -8.25
CA VAL A 483 -1.52 15.60 -7.93
C VAL A 483 -0.30 14.88 -8.49
N SER A 484 -0.41 13.60 -8.85
CA SER A 484 0.72 12.83 -9.44
C SER A 484 1.11 13.21 -10.87
N HIS A 485 0.37 14.09 -11.55
CA HIS A 485 0.68 14.48 -12.93
C HIS A 485 1.74 15.59 -12.96
N VAL A 486 2.86 15.34 -13.65
CA VAL A 486 3.82 16.39 -14.00
C VAL A 486 3.20 17.28 -15.09
N THR A 487 3.02 18.57 -14.81
CA THR A 487 2.49 19.55 -15.77
C THR A 487 3.57 20.07 -16.70
N GLU A 488 3.23 20.32 -17.96
CA GLU A 488 4.14 20.98 -18.91
C GLU A 488 4.37 22.44 -18.47
N PRO A 489 5.62 22.86 -18.23
CA PRO A 489 5.90 24.22 -17.78
C PRO A 489 5.62 25.26 -18.88
N GLU A 490 5.23 26.45 -18.47
CA GLU A 490 4.94 27.55 -19.41
C GLU A 490 6.17 27.88 -20.28
N GLY A 491 5.96 28.03 -21.59
CA GLY A 491 7.04 28.34 -22.53
C GLY A 491 7.90 27.13 -22.94
N TYR A 492 7.54 25.91 -22.51
CA TYR A 492 8.26 24.71 -22.89
C TYR A 492 8.28 24.48 -24.42
N SER A 493 9.47 24.26 -24.94
CA SER A 493 9.69 23.62 -26.23
C SER A 493 11.11 23.04 -26.27
N THR A 494 11.33 22.00 -27.06
CA THR A 494 12.67 21.42 -27.23
C THR A 494 13.68 22.46 -27.76
N ASP A 495 13.25 23.44 -28.54
CA ASP A 495 14.12 24.51 -29.04
C ASP A 495 14.48 25.52 -27.95
N ALA A 496 13.55 25.89 -27.06
CA ALA A 496 13.86 26.71 -25.89
C ALA A 496 14.93 26.06 -24.99
N VAL A 497 14.86 24.74 -24.81
CA VAL A 497 15.86 23.97 -24.06
C VAL A 497 17.24 24.05 -24.72
N LYS A 498 17.32 23.94 -26.06
CA LYS A 498 18.59 24.11 -26.80
C LYS A 498 19.13 25.53 -26.67
N ASP A 499 18.27 26.54 -26.75
CA ASP A 499 18.66 27.94 -26.64
C ASP A 499 19.24 28.25 -25.24
N ILE A 500 18.69 27.65 -24.18
CA ILE A 500 19.24 27.72 -22.82
C ILE A 500 20.63 27.08 -22.80
N LEU A 501 20.76 25.82 -23.20
CA LEU A 501 22.03 25.08 -23.15
C LEU A 501 23.12 25.72 -24.02
N SER A 502 22.76 26.37 -25.13
CA SER A 502 23.72 27.04 -26.02
C SER A 502 24.46 28.21 -25.39
N GLN A 503 23.94 28.76 -24.29
CA GLN A 503 24.58 29.83 -23.51
C GLN A 503 25.75 29.31 -22.65
N TYR A 504 25.82 27.99 -22.46
CA TYR A 504 26.80 27.29 -21.64
C TYR A 504 27.64 26.35 -22.51
N PRO A 505 28.57 26.84 -23.33
CA PRO A 505 29.35 25.97 -24.22
C PRO A 505 30.18 24.96 -23.41
N ARG A 506 30.15 23.67 -23.80
CA ARG A 506 30.87 22.59 -23.11
C ARG A 506 32.36 22.94 -22.89
N LYS A 507 32.84 22.75 -21.65
CA LYS A 507 34.28 22.76 -21.33
C LYS A 507 34.89 21.42 -21.74
N THR A 508 35.98 21.46 -22.49
CA THR A 508 36.60 20.28 -23.10
C THR A 508 37.91 19.86 -22.43
N GLU A 509 38.30 20.55 -21.36
CA GLU A 509 39.49 20.23 -20.59
C GLU A 509 39.41 18.80 -20.03
N THR A 510 40.48 18.04 -20.18
CA THR A 510 40.55 16.67 -19.70
C THR A 510 41.96 16.36 -19.23
N ALA A 511 42.06 15.71 -18.08
CA ALA A 511 43.30 15.22 -17.53
C ALA A 511 43.91 14.12 -18.41
N LYS A 512 45.24 13.99 -18.37
CA LYS A 512 45.95 12.89 -19.06
C LYS A 512 45.61 11.52 -18.49
N GLN A 513 45.49 11.45 -17.16
CA GLN A 513 44.99 10.30 -16.42
C GLN A 513 43.71 10.75 -15.73
N LYS A 514 42.62 10.01 -15.94
CA LYS A 514 41.32 10.35 -15.36
C LYS A 514 41.20 9.67 -13.99
N PRO A 515 40.68 10.36 -12.97
CA PRO A 515 40.53 9.77 -11.65
C PRO A 515 39.41 8.74 -11.64
N ASN A 516 39.52 7.70 -10.81
CA ASN A 516 38.37 6.90 -10.42
C ASN A 516 37.41 7.79 -9.63
N ILE A 517 36.11 7.62 -9.87
CA ILE A 517 35.05 8.36 -9.18
C ILE A 517 34.21 7.34 -8.43
N ILE A 518 34.14 7.47 -7.11
CA ILE A 518 33.37 6.59 -6.25
C ILE A 518 32.35 7.44 -5.53
N ILE A 519 31.07 7.14 -5.73
CA ILE A 519 29.99 7.84 -5.06
C ILE A 519 29.25 6.81 -4.19
N ILE A 520 29.23 7.07 -2.89
CA ILE A 520 28.65 6.23 -1.86
C ILE A 520 27.42 6.94 -1.31
N GLN A 521 26.26 6.40 -1.64
CA GLN A 521 25.03 6.68 -0.93
C GLN A 521 24.94 5.75 0.28
N ASN A 522 25.23 6.28 1.46
CA ASN A 522 25.23 5.51 2.70
C ASN A 522 23.84 5.56 3.35
N GLU A 523 23.19 4.40 3.42
CA GLU A 523 21.81 4.23 3.88
C GLU A 523 21.60 4.78 5.29
N SER A 524 20.70 5.76 5.41
CA SER A 524 20.29 6.39 6.66
C SER A 524 21.43 7.05 7.47
N LEU A 525 22.61 7.27 6.88
CA LEU A 525 23.75 7.89 7.57
C LEU A 525 23.37 9.29 8.04
N THR A 526 23.44 9.54 9.35
CA THR A 526 23.04 10.81 9.97
C THR A 526 23.98 11.17 11.11
N ASP A 527 24.37 12.44 11.17
CA ASP A 527 25.21 12.97 12.23
C ASP A 527 24.38 13.67 13.30
N TYR A 528 23.82 12.90 14.23
CA TYR A 528 23.07 13.47 15.34
C TYR A 528 23.93 14.24 16.34
N ALA A 529 25.26 14.08 16.32
CA ALA A 529 26.15 14.79 17.22
C ALA A 529 26.24 16.27 16.82
N GLN A 530 26.13 16.56 15.52
CA GLN A 530 26.04 17.93 15.00
C GLN A 530 24.61 18.48 15.00
N LEU A 531 23.60 17.63 14.76
CA LEU A 531 22.20 18.09 14.62
C LEU A 531 21.46 18.31 15.94
N THR A 532 21.96 17.77 17.04
CA THR A 532 21.29 17.78 18.35
C THR A 532 22.25 18.22 19.45
N SER A 533 21.72 18.37 20.66
CA SER A 533 22.54 18.53 21.88
C SER A 533 22.93 17.21 22.54
N LEU A 534 22.66 16.06 21.90
CA LEU A 534 23.02 14.75 22.43
C LEU A 534 24.52 14.51 22.32
N GLU A 535 25.07 13.88 23.36
CA GLU A 535 26.46 13.48 23.44
C GLU A 535 26.55 11.94 23.35
N PHE A 536 27.51 11.45 22.57
CA PHE A 536 27.70 10.02 22.33
C PHE A 536 29.11 9.57 22.72
N GLU A 537 29.21 8.39 23.33
CA GLU A 537 30.50 7.81 23.71
C GLU A 537 30.60 6.34 23.23
N PRO A 538 31.57 6.01 22.37
CA PRO A 538 32.40 6.94 21.59
C PRO A 538 31.58 7.72 20.53
N ASP A 539 32.19 8.75 19.93
CA ASP A 539 31.63 9.46 18.77
C ASP A 539 31.41 8.48 17.59
N PRO A 540 30.17 8.34 17.07
CA PRO A 540 29.85 7.46 15.95
C PRO A 540 30.53 7.82 14.62
N LEU A 541 30.94 9.08 14.42
CA LEU A 541 31.52 9.56 13.16
C LEU A 541 32.94 10.10 13.36
N ALA A 542 33.65 9.54 14.35
CA ALA A 542 34.96 10.02 14.79
C ALA A 542 35.98 10.15 13.63
N PHE A 543 35.99 9.21 12.69
CA PHE A 543 36.90 9.29 11.55
C PHE A 543 36.53 10.45 10.62
N ILE A 544 35.28 10.54 10.15
CA ILE A 544 34.82 11.65 9.29
C ILE A 544 35.06 13.00 9.96
N HIS A 545 34.76 13.13 11.26
CA HIS A 545 35.02 14.36 12.01
C HIS A 545 36.50 14.74 12.00
N SER A 546 37.41 13.76 12.08
CA SER A 546 38.86 13.95 12.06
C SER A 546 39.48 14.23 10.69
N MET A 547 38.72 14.09 9.60
CA MET A 547 39.26 14.29 8.25
C MET A 547 39.47 15.77 7.93
N ASP A 548 40.72 16.18 7.68
CA ASP A 548 41.08 17.55 7.29
C ASP A 548 41.87 17.61 5.96
N ASP A 549 42.79 16.65 5.73
CA ASP A 549 43.64 16.63 4.53
C ASP A 549 42.87 16.12 3.30
N ASN A 550 42.98 16.84 2.17
CA ASN A 550 42.33 16.50 0.90
C ASN A 550 40.85 16.15 1.04
N THR A 551 40.18 16.85 1.96
CA THR A 551 38.79 16.59 2.35
C THR A 551 37.96 17.85 2.24
N ILE A 552 36.75 17.72 1.73
CA ILE A 552 35.69 18.72 1.79
C ILE A 552 34.51 18.09 2.54
N LYS A 553 34.05 18.73 3.62
CA LYS A 553 32.93 18.26 4.45
C LYS A 553 31.75 19.23 4.35
N GLY A 554 30.55 18.76 4.66
CA GLY A 554 29.37 19.58 4.64
C GLY A 554 28.10 18.84 5.02
N VAL A 555 26.96 19.49 4.74
CA VAL A 555 25.62 18.98 5.01
C VAL A 555 24.86 18.84 3.70
N LEU A 556 24.27 17.67 3.51
CA LEU A 556 23.34 17.39 2.42
C LEU A 556 21.90 17.53 2.92
N TYR A 557 21.12 18.32 2.19
CA TYR A 557 19.70 18.57 2.46
C TYR A 557 18.84 17.64 1.60
N ALA A 558 18.44 16.50 2.15
CA ALA A 558 17.67 15.48 1.46
C ALA A 558 16.21 15.90 1.25
N SER A 559 15.59 15.41 0.18
CA SER A 559 14.17 15.62 -0.11
C SER A 559 13.25 14.61 0.60
N VAL A 560 13.81 13.60 1.27
CA VAL A 560 13.06 12.47 1.83
C VAL A 560 13.52 12.17 3.27
N LEU A 561 12.68 11.48 4.04
CA LEU A 561 12.89 11.16 5.46
C LEU A 561 12.41 9.73 5.75
N GLY A 562 13.23 8.93 6.43
CA GLY A 562 12.88 7.57 6.86
C GLY A 562 12.63 6.58 5.72
N GLY A 563 13.03 6.91 4.50
CA GLY A 563 12.81 6.10 3.31
C GLY A 563 12.86 6.94 2.05
N GLY A 564 12.91 6.27 0.90
CA GLY A 564 13.00 6.95 -0.40
C GLY A 564 14.41 7.01 -0.97
N THR A 565 15.31 6.12 -0.56
CA THR A 565 16.66 5.91 -1.10
C THR A 565 16.77 6.15 -2.62
N ALA A 566 15.88 5.53 -3.41
CA ALA A 566 15.87 5.65 -4.87
C ALA A 566 15.55 7.07 -5.41
N ASN A 567 14.92 7.91 -4.59
CA ASN A 567 14.68 9.30 -4.92
C ASN A 567 15.98 10.12 -4.80
N THR A 568 16.75 9.93 -3.74
CA THR A 568 18.06 10.55 -3.60
C THR A 568 19.01 10.06 -4.69
N GLU A 569 18.98 8.76 -5.03
CA GLU A 569 19.74 8.23 -6.18
C GLU A 569 19.34 8.92 -7.49
N TYR A 570 18.04 9.11 -7.73
CA TYR A 570 17.55 9.83 -8.90
C TYR A 570 18.09 11.26 -8.95
N GLU A 571 18.03 11.99 -7.84
CA GLU A 571 18.52 13.37 -7.79
C GLU A 571 20.01 13.42 -8.10
N VAL A 572 20.81 12.53 -7.50
CA VAL A 572 22.26 12.49 -7.74
C VAL A 572 22.58 12.08 -9.18
N LEU A 573 22.05 10.94 -9.65
CA LEU A 573 22.43 10.38 -10.95
C LEU A 573 21.94 11.21 -12.13
N THR A 574 20.83 11.92 -12.00
CA THR A 574 20.27 12.75 -13.09
C THR A 574 20.56 14.25 -12.92
N SER A 575 20.90 14.68 -11.71
CA SER A 575 20.94 16.09 -11.30
C SER A 575 19.61 16.83 -11.52
N ASN A 576 18.50 16.09 -11.61
CA ASN A 576 17.13 16.61 -11.57
C ASN A 576 16.68 16.69 -10.09
N SER A 577 15.77 17.59 -9.75
CA SER A 577 15.36 17.80 -8.35
C SER A 577 13.92 17.35 -8.16
N LEU A 578 13.67 16.66 -7.04
CA LEU A 578 12.29 16.32 -6.68
C LEU A 578 11.43 17.54 -6.38
N ALA A 579 12.03 18.70 -6.09
CA ALA A 579 11.33 19.94 -5.74
C ALA A 579 10.37 20.45 -6.83
N ILE A 580 10.62 20.06 -8.09
CA ILE A 580 9.78 20.46 -9.24
C ILE A 580 8.88 19.34 -9.76
N LEU A 581 8.96 18.15 -9.15
CA LEU A 581 8.06 17.05 -9.41
C LEU A 581 6.86 17.10 -8.45
N PRO A 582 5.75 16.40 -8.78
CA PRO A 582 4.68 16.13 -7.85
C PRO A 582 5.18 15.69 -6.46
N PRO A 583 4.57 16.20 -5.37
CA PRO A 583 4.88 15.71 -4.03
C PRO A 583 4.70 14.17 -3.98
N ASN A 584 5.71 13.45 -3.46
CA ASN A 584 5.87 11.98 -3.53
C ASN A 584 6.09 11.34 -4.90
N ALA A 585 6.66 12.07 -5.85
CA ALA A 585 7.22 11.40 -7.02
C ALA A 585 8.22 10.32 -6.55
N PHE A 586 8.08 9.12 -7.09
CA PHE A 586 9.10 8.06 -7.02
C PHE A 586 9.60 7.87 -8.46
N PRO A 587 10.59 8.66 -8.91
CA PRO A 587 10.90 8.79 -10.32
C PRO A 587 11.27 7.47 -10.98
N TYR A 588 12.04 6.61 -10.32
CA TYR A 588 12.40 5.28 -10.84
C TYR A 588 11.16 4.44 -11.18
N GLN A 589 10.15 4.46 -10.32
CA GLN A 589 8.91 3.72 -10.50
C GLN A 589 7.97 4.36 -11.52
N GLN A 590 7.89 5.69 -11.52
CA GLN A 590 6.79 6.43 -12.16
C GLN A 590 7.21 7.10 -13.47
N LEU A 591 8.45 7.57 -13.57
CA LEU A 591 8.91 8.48 -14.62
C LEU A 591 10.00 7.84 -15.50
N ILE A 592 10.92 7.07 -14.92
CA ILE A 592 12.00 6.42 -15.66
C ILE A 592 11.50 5.15 -16.35
N THR A 593 11.06 5.33 -17.60
CA THR A 593 10.47 4.28 -18.45
C THR A 593 11.26 4.03 -19.75
N SER A 594 12.33 4.80 -19.96
CA SER A 594 13.23 4.75 -21.12
C SER A 594 14.58 5.38 -20.73
N PRO A 595 15.65 5.22 -21.54
CA PRO A 595 16.92 5.90 -21.30
C PRO A 595 16.78 7.41 -21.14
N LYS A 596 17.45 7.97 -20.13
CA LYS A 596 17.41 9.40 -19.74
C LYS A 596 18.81 9.97 -19.64
N ASN A 597 18.97 11.29 -19.68
CA ASN A 597 20.26 11.93 -19.47
C ASN A 597 20.64 11.84 -17.98
N ASN A 598 21.86 11.38 -17.71
CA ASN A 598 22.39 11.08 -16.38
C ASN A 598 23.94 11.10 -16.37
N ILE A 599 24.55 11.07 -15.19
CA ILE A 599 26.00 11.12 -15.00
C ILE A 599 26.72 9.89 -15.58
N THR A 600 26.16 8.68 -15.44
CA THR A 600 26.79 7.44 -15.91
C THR A 600 27.00 7.48 -17.42
N SER A 601 25.99 7.92 -18.16
CA SER A 601 26.07 8.07 -19.61
C SER A 601 27.07 9.15 -20.02
N ALA A 602 27.17 10.24 -19.25
CA ALA A 602 28.19 11.27 -19.45
C ALA A 602 29.61 10.74 -19.21
N LEU A 603 29.84 10.03 -18.10
CA LEU A 603 31.15 9.43 -17.78
C LEU A 603 31.53 8.31 -18.76
N ASN A 604 30.59 7.47 -19.19
CA ASN A 604 30.81 6.48 -20.24
C ASN A 604 31.26 7.14 -21.55
N SER A 605 30.71 8.31 -21.91
CA SER A 605 31.18 9.08 -23.08
C SER A 605 32.61 9.58 -22.92
N TYR A 606 33.09 9.68 -21.68
CA TYR A 606 34.47 10.01 -21.34
C TYR A 606 35.34 8.75 -21.19
N GLY A 607 34.83 7.56 -21.52
CA GLY A 607 35.57 6.30 -21.46
C GLY A 607 35.67 5.69 -20.07
N TYR A 608 34.76 6.00 -19.16
CA TYR A 608 34.66 5.31 -17.89
C TYR A 608 33.93 3.96 -18.03
N GLN A 609 34.31 3.00 -17.20
CA GLN A 609 33.48 1.83 -16.90
C GLN A 609 32.57 2.18 -15.71
N SER A 610 31.26 2.24 -15.94
CA SER A 610 30.28 2.55 -14.89
C SER A 610 29.74 1.28 -14.23
N VAL A 611 29.92 1.12 -12.92
CA VAL A 611 29.49 -0.05 -12.14
C VAL A 611 28.64 0.38 -10.94
N ALA A 612 27.50 -0.28 -10.75
CA ALA A 612 26.66 -0.08 -9.56
C ALA A 612 26.78 -1.26 -8.57
N LEU A 613 26.83 -0.97 -7.27
CA LEU A 613 26.77 -1.96 -6.19
C LEU A 613 25.57 -1.66 -5.29
N HIS A 614 24.70 -2.64 -5.05
CA HIS A 614 23.62 -2.52 -4.08
C HIS A 614 23.20 -3.89 -3.52
N PRO A 615 23.43 -4.19 -2.23
CA PRO A 615 23.25 -5.52 -1.68
C PRO A 615 21.80 -5.82 -1.29
N TYR A 616 20.90 -5.69 -2.27
CA TYR A 616 19.50 -6.04 -2.15
C TYR A 616 18.96 -6.62 -3.45
N LEU A 617 17.65 -6.83 -3.54
CA LEU A 617 17.01 -7.37 -4.74
C LEU A 617 17.03 -6.37 -5.90
N GLU A 618 17.48 -6.81 -7.07
CA GLU A 618 17.62 -5.97 -8.27
C GLU A 618 16.30 -5.32 -8.73
N ASN A 619 15.16 -5.95 -8.46
CA ASN A 619 13.85 -5.44 -8.88
C ASN A 619 13.24 -4.46 -7.88
N PHE A 620 13.81 -4.30 -6.68
CA PHE A 620 13.37 -3.30 -5.73
C PHE A 620 13.63 -1.90 -6.31
N TYR A 621 12.67 -1.00 -6.16
CA TYR A 621 12.61 0.30 -6.87
C TYR A 621 12.74 0.22 -8.41
N ARG A 622 12.65 -0.97 -9.03
CA ARG A 622 12.95 -1.20 -10.46
C ARG A 622 14.40 -0.89 -10.86
N ARG A 623 15.37 -1.01 -9.94
CA ARG A 623 16.79 -0.70 -10.23
C ARG A 623 17.34 -1.49 -11.41
N ASN A 624 16.96 -2.75 -11.60
CA ASN A 624 17.35 -3.56 -12.77
C ASN A 624 17.02 -2.90 -14.12
N LEU A 625 15.86 -2.23 -14.23
CA LEU A 625 15.47 -1.50 -15.43
C LEU A 625 16.11 -0.11 -15.46
N VAL A 626 16.11 0.59 -14.33
CA VAL A 626 16.63 1.95 -14.25
C VAL A 626 18.14 2.02 -14.48
N TYR A 627 18.92 1.14 -13.86
CA TYR A 627 20.37 1.11 -14.04
C TYR A 627 20.74 0.74 -15.48
N SER A 628 19.95 -0.11 -16.13
CA SER A 628 20.07 -0.36 -17.56
C SER A 628 19.74 0.88 -18.40
N TYR A 629 18.69 1.65 -18.06
CA TYR A 629 18.36 2.91 -18.73
C TYR A 629 19.35 4.05 -18.43
N PHE A 630 20.11 3.92 -17.34
CA PHE A 630 21.18 4.85 -16.99
C PHE A 630 22.53 4.41 -17.56
N ASP A 631 22.58 3.38 -18.40
CA ASP A 631 23.81 2.89 -19.04
C ASP A 631 24.91 2.46 -18.04
N PHE A 632 24.55 1.92 -16.87
CA PHE A 632 25.53 1.18 -16.08
C PHE A 632 26.02 -0.03 -16.89
N ALA A 633 27.34 -0.17 -17.02
CA ALA A 633 27.94 -1.28 -17.75
C ALA A 633 27.69 -2.60 -17.01
N GLU A 634 27.80 -2.56 -15.68
CA GLU A 634 27.54 -3.68 -14.79
C GLU A 634 26.80 -3.20 -13.53
N SER A 635 25.99 -4.08 -12.95
CA SER A 635 25.26 -3.81 -11.72
C SER A 635 25.19 -5.08 -10.88
N TYR A 636 25.65 -4.98 -9.63
CA TYR A 636 25.78 -6.11 -8.71
C TYR A 636 24.75 -5.98 -7.60
N PHE A 637 23.87 -6.97 -7.52
CA PHE A 637 22.82 -7.15 -6.52
C PHE A 637 22.98 -8.52 -5.85
N ASN A 638 22.25 -8.78 -4.77
CA ASN A 638 22.32 -10.10 -4.10
C ASN A 638 21.82 -11.23 -5.01
N ASN A 639 20.87 -10.93 -5.90
CA ASN A 639 20.19 -11.91 -6.75
C ASN A 639 20.42 -11.70 -8.26
N SER A 640 21.38 -10.87 -8.66
CA SER A 640 21.75 -10.68 -10.07
C SER A 640 22.82 -11.69 -10.50
N THR A 641 23.18 -11.65 -11.79
CA THR A 641 24.35 -12.37 -12.31
C THR A 641 25.10 -11.44 -13.27
N PRO A 642 26.31 -10.97 -12.92
CA PRO A 642 27.06 -11.28 -11.69
C PRO A 642 26.41 -10.71 -10.42
N SER A 643 26.73 -11.28 -9.25
CA SER A 643 26.26 -10.87 -7.92
C SER A 643 27.41 -10.33 -7.05
N ILE A 644 27.10 -9.67 -5.93
CA ILE A 644 28.14 -9.14 -5.03
C ILE A 644 29.05 -10.24 -4.47
N GLU A 645 28.53 -11.46 -4.28
CA GLU A 645 29.30 -12.62 -3.83
C GLU A 645 30.32 -13.11 -4.88
N ASP A 646 30.16 -12.74 -6.16
CA ASP A 646 31.16 -12.99 -7.21
C ASP A 646 32.38 -12.05 -7.06
N LEU A 647 32.21 -10.91 -6.38
CA LEU A 647 33.29 -9.97 -6.08
C LEU A 647 34.01 -10.36 -4.79
N VAL A 648 33.29 -10.52 -3.69
CA VAL A 648 33.89 -10.69 -2.35
C VAL A 648 33.12 -11.67 -1.48
N GLU A 649 33.77 -12.18 -0.43
CA GLU A 649 33.06 -12.88 0.64
C GLU A 649 32.24 -11.88 1.46
N VAL A 650 30.92 -12.02 1.40
CA VAL A 650 29.98 -11.09 2.02
C VAL A 650 29.87 -11.34 3.52
N GLN A 651 30.03 -10.28 4.31
CA GLN A 651 29.72 -10.26 5.73
C GLN A 651 28.47 -9.43 5.99
N ASN A 652 27.69 -9.84 6.99
CA ASN A 652 26.50 -9.11 7.42
C ASN A 652 26.75 -8.41 8.75
N LEU A 653 26.17 -7.22 8.88
CA LEU A 653 25.96 -6.55 10.15
C LEU A 653 24.45 -6.42 10.34
N ARG A 654 23.94 -6.88 11.49
CA ARG A 654 22.50 -7.06 11.70
C ARG A 654 21.92 -7.93 10.58
N ASN A 655 20.84 -7.48 9.94
CA ASN A 655 20.13 -8.21 8.90
C ASN A 655 20.62 -7.91 7.47
N TYR A 656 21.65 -7.08 7.30
CA TYR A 656 22.06 -6.58 5.99
C TYR A 656 23.56 -6.76 5.73
N VAL A 657 23.94 -6.77 4.46
CA VAL A 657 25.34 -6.79 4.04
C VAL A 657 26.05 -5.55 4.58
N SER A 658 27.23 -5.75 5.15
CA SER A 658 28.02 -4.68 5.75
C SER A 658 28.60 -3.72 4.70
N ASP A 659 28.76 -2.46 5.09
CA ASP A 659 29.39 -1.43 4.26
C ASP A 659 30.83 -1.82 3.91
N ALA A 660 31.54 -2.44 4.86
CA ALA A 660 32.90 -2.98 4.64
C ALA A 660 32.96 -3.98 3.47
N SER A 661 31.95 -4.85 3.32
CA SER A 661 31.90 -5.80 2.20
C SER A 661 31.75 -5.07 0.86
N LEU A 662 30.90 -4.04 0.79
CA LEU A 662 30.74 -3.24 -0.43
C LEU A 662 31.99 -2.45 -0.78
N TYR A 663 32.68 -1.90 0.21
CA TYR A 663 33.93 -1.17 -0.03
C TYR A 663 35.05 -2.11 -0.47
N GLN A 664 35.14 -3.32 0.08
CA GLN A 664 36.05 -4.36 -0.44
C GLN A 664 35.71 -4.77 -1.88
N ALA A 665 34.42 -4.87 -2.22
CA ALA A 665 34.01 -5.11 -3.61
C ALA A 665 34.44 -3.96 -4.53
N SER A 666 34.33 -2.71 -4.07
CA SER A 666 34.86 -1.54 -4.79
C SER A 666 36.38 -1.60 -4.97
N GLN A 667 37.13 -1.98 -3.94
CA GLN A 667 38.59 -2.19 -4.03
C GLN A 667 38.94 -3.22 -5.12
N LYS A 668 38.25 -4.36 -5.14
CA LYS A 668 38.44 -5.38 -6.19
C LYS A 668 38.16 -4.83 -7.58
N LEU A 669 37.07 -4.07 -7.75
CA LEU A 669 36.77 -3.42 -9.04
C LEU A 669 37.88 -2.43 -9.46
N ILE A 670 38.43 -1.66 -8.51
CA ILE A 670 39.57 -0.76 -8.77
C ILE A 670 40.81 -1.54 -9.21
N GLU A 671 41.06 -2.73 -8.65
CA GLU A 671 42.22 -3.56 -9.00
C GLU A 671 42.06 -4.27 -10.35
N GLU A 672 40.84 -4.66 -10.71
CA GLU A 672 40.55 -5.45 -11.92
C GLU A 672 40.20 -4.59 -13.15
N LYS A 673 39.87 -3.30 -12.96
CA LYS A 673 39.47 -2.39 -14.04
C LYS A 673 40.52 -2.28 -15.14
N GLN A 674 40.05 -2.05 -16.37
CA GLN A 674 40.90 -1.71 -17.51
C GLN A 674 40.80 -0.22 -17.88
N ASP A 675 39.63 0.37 -17.65
CA ASP A 675 39.31 1.77 -17.90
C ASP A 675 39.09 2.50 -16.55
N PRO A 676 39.13 3.84 -16.51
CA PRO A 676 38.77 4.60 -15.30
C PRO A 676 37.40 4.18 -14.76
N LEU A 677 37.32 3.95 -13.45
CA LEU A 677 36.11 3.41 -12.83
C LEU A 677 35.18 4.54 -12.36
N PHE A 678 33.91 4.45 -12.71
CA PHE A 678 32.84 5.14 -12.00
C PHE A 678 32.05 4.10 -11.20
N ASN A 679 32.14 4.15 -9.88
CA ASN A 679 31.46 3.20 -9.01
C ASN A 679 30.40 3.91 -8.15
N PHE A 680 29.13 3.58 -8.38
CA PHE A 680 28.00 4.06 -7.58
C PHE A 680 27.58 2.98 -6.58
N ILE A 681 27.72 3.26 -5.29
CA ILE A 681 27.49 2.31 -4.20
C ILE A 681 26.28 2.78 -3.40
N VAL A 682 25.27 1.92 -3.24
CA VAL A 682 24.12 2.17 -2.38
C VAL A 682 24.10 1.12 -1.27
N THR A 683 24.40 1.54 -0.05
CA THR A 683 24.54 0.60 1.08
C THR A 683 23.19 0.14 1.63
N MET A 684 23.19 -0.81 2.56
CA MET A 684 21.98 -1.31 3.26
C MET A 684 22.18 -1.46 4.78
N GLN A 685 23.42 -1.33 5.29
CA GLN A 685 23.76 -1.59 6.69
C GLN A 685 22.92 -0.75 7.67
N GLY A 686 22.73 0.54 7.34
CA GLY A 686 21.95 1.46 8.15
C GLY A 686 20.43 1.28 8.08
N HIS A 687 19.91 0.35 7.28
CA HIS A 687 18.46 0.19 7.06
C HIS A 687 17.71 -0.28 8.34
N GLU A 688 16.40 -0.02 8.37
CA GLU A 688 15.51 -0.21 9.53
C GLU A 688 15.48 -1.66 10.09
N SER A 689 14.85 -1.83 11.26
CA SER A 689 14.85 -3.00 12.19
C SER A 689 15.84 -2.85 13.35
N TYR A 690 15.87 -1.68 13.99
CA TYR A 690 16.72 -1.43 15.15
C TYR A 690 16.13 -2.07 16.42
N GLY A 691 16.95 -2.16 17.46
CA GLY A 691 16.53 -2.72 18.75
C GLY A 691 16.55 -4.25 18.76
N LEU A 692 17.39 -4.85 17.91
CA LEU A 692 17.64 -6.29 17.95
C LEU A 692 18.23 -6.71 19.31
N PRO A 693 18.07 -7.99 19.72
CA PRO A 693 18.76 -8.51 20.89
C PRO A 693 20.27 -8.24 20.81
N GLU A 694 20.89 -7.91 21.94
CA GLU A 694 22.30 -7.49 21.98
C GLU A 694 23.29 -8.62 21.57
N GLU A 695 22.83 -9.87 21.66
CA GLU A 695 23.54 -11.05 21.13
C GLU A 695 23.61 -11.05 19.58
N GLU A 696 22.61 -10.46 18.92
CA GLU A 696 22.51 -10.34 17.46
C GLU A 696 23.10 -9.01 16.94
N SER A 697 22.97 -7.93 17.72
CA SER A 697 23.56 -6.62 17.41
C SER A 697 24.19 -5.99 18.65
N PRO A 698 25.50 -6.21 18.88
CA PRO A 698 26.20 -5.60 20.00
C PRO A 698 26.20 -4.08 19.88
N ARG A 699 25.66 -3.39 20.89
CA ARG A 699 25.62 -1.93 20.93
C ARG A 699 26.95 -1.42 21.48
N THR A 700 27.69 -0.68 20.65
CA THR A 700 29.05 -0.20 20.93
C THR A 700 29.11 1.31 21.16
N VAL A 701 27.99 2.01 20.99
CA VAL A 701 27.85 3.44 21.27
C VAL A 701 26.77 3.66 22.33
N SER A 702 27.06 4.50 23.31
CA SER A 702 26.14 4.93 24.37
C SER A 702 25.75 6.40 24.21
N ILE A 703 24.54 6.74 24.66
CA ILE A 703 24.04 8.12 24.72
C ILE A 703 24.30 8.64 26.14
N VAL A 704 25.09 9.72 26.26
CA VAL A 704 25.62 10.19 27.55
C VAL A 704 24.59 11.02 28.32
N ASN A 705 23.85 11.88 27.61
CA ASN A 705 22.95 12.89 28.19
C ASN A 705 21.49 12.76 27.70
N GLY A 706 21.09 11.56 27.26
CA GLY A 706 19.74 11.24 26.79
C GLY A 706 19.22 9.91 27.39
N ASP A 707 17.98 9.54 27.03
CA ASP A 707 17.37 8.29 27.49
C ASP A 707 18.05 7.08 26.85
N ASP A 708 18.27 6.02 27.63
CA ASP A 708 18.80 4.75 27.11
C ASP A 708 17.74 4.04 26.27
N ASP A 709 17.86 4.17 24.95
CA ASP A 709 17.00 3.51 23.97
C ASP A 709 17.81 2.53 23.13
N SER A 710 17.37 1.27 23.17
CA SER A 710 18.02 0.16 22.46
C SER A 710 18.01 0.30 20.95
N SER A 711 17.03 0.99 20.36
CA SER A 711 16.98 1.24 18.92
C SER A 711 17.92 2.37 18.52
N ALA A 712 18.00 3.42 19.33
CA ALA A 712 18.89 4.55 19.10
C ALA A 712 20.36 4.14 19.21
N THR A 713 20.73 3.41 20.26
CA THR A 713 22.11 2.92 20.47
C THR A 713 22.52 1.86 19.44
N ASP A 714 21.59 1.03 18.97
CA ASP A 714 21.81 0.09 17.85
C ASP A 714 22.07 0.83 16.53
N PHE A 715 21.26 1.85 16.21
CA PHE A 715 21.49 2.74 15.07
C PHE A 715 22.86 3.43 15.15
N LEU A 716 23.20 4.07 16.27
CA LEU A 716 24.49 4.75 16.45
C LEU A 716 25.67 3.80 16.33
N SER A 717 25.53 2.56 16.79
CA SER A 717 26.55 1.51 16.62
C SER A 717 26.72 1.10 15.15
N SER A 718 25.63 1.07 14.38
CA SER A 718 25.67 0.84 12.94
C SER A 718 26.36 2.00 12.20
N VAL A 719 26.09 3.24 12.60
CA VAL A 719 26.77 4.44 12.06
C VAL A 719 28.28 4.38 12.31
N LYS A 720 28.67 4.01 13.54
CA LYS A 720 30.07 3.79 13.89
C LYS A 720 30.75 2.75 13.02
N ALA A 721 30.08 1.62 12.76
CA ALA A 721 30.63 0.58 11.88
C ALA A 721 30.78 1.07 10.43
N SER A 722 29.88 1.94 9.95
CA SER A 722 29.99 2.58 8.62
C SER A 722 31.18 3.55 8.55
N ASP A 723 31.42 4.34 9.61
CA ASP A 723 32.56 5.25 9.74
C ASP A 723 33.91 4.47 9.76
N GLU A 724 33.96 3.37 10.51
CA GLU A 724 35.13 2.47 10.55
C GLU A 724 35.41 1.83 9.19
N ALA A 725 34.38 1.34 8.49
CA ALA A 725 34.52 0.80 7.15
C ALA A 725 35.02 1.85 6.15
N PHE A 726 34.54 3.10 6.27
CA PHE A 726 34.99 4.21 5.43
C PHE A 726 36.47 4.55 5.72
N SER A 727 36.87 4.56 7.00
CA SER A 727 38.27 4.73 7.42
C SER A 727 39.21 3.73 6.77
N ASP A 728 38.86 2.44 6.81
CA ASP A 728 39.64 1.38 6.18
C ASP A 728 39.74 1.56 4.67
N PHE A 729 38.64 1.96 4.02
CA PHE A 729 38.61 2.18 2.58
C PHE A 729 39.48 3.38 2.16
N ILE A 730 39.38 4.51 2.86
CA ILE A 730 40.22 5.68 2.61
C ILE A 730 41.70 5.37 2.89
N THR A 731 41.99 4.58 3.92
CA THR A 731 43.35 4.12 4.23
C THR A 731 43.93 3.28 3.10
N TYR A 732 43.14 2.38 2.51
CA TYR A 732 43.54 1.64 1.31
C TYR A 732 43.83 2.60 0.14
N LEU A 733 42.91 3.53 -0.16
CA LEU A 733 43.05 4.43 -1.31
C LEU A 733 44.24 5.40 -1.19
N LYS A 734 44.65 5.76 0.03
CA LYS A 734 45.88 6.53 0.28
C LYS A 734 47.15 5.80 -0.19
N THR A 735 47.10 4.47 -0.30
CA THR A 735 48.22 3.65 -0.79
C THR A 735 48.16 3.37 -2.29
N SER A 736 47.07 3.78 -2.96
CA SER A 736 46.88 3.58 -4.40
C SER A 736 47.57 4.68 -5.21
N ASP A 737 48.30 4.27 -6.25
CA ASP A 737 48.89 5.18 -7.26
C ASP A 737 47.85 5.69 -8.28
N GLU A 738 46.63 5.14 -8.28
CA GLU A 738 45.56 5.56 -9.18
C GLU A 738 44.81 6.76 -8.58
N PRO A 739 44.73 7.91 -9.28
CA PRO A 739 44.00 9.07 -8.78
C PRO A 739 42.54 8.69 -8.57
N THR A 740 42.01 8.98 -7.39
CA THR A 740 40.69 8.53 -6.96
C THR A 740 40.04 9.62 -6.11
N VAL A 741 38.79 9.95 -6.44
CA VAL A 741 37.92 10.80 -5.64
C VAL A 741 36.73 10.00 -5.13
N VAL A 742 36.44 10.14 -3.85
CA VAL A 742 35.34 9.47 -3.16
C VAL A 742 34.39 10.53 -2.62
N ILE A 743 33.10 10.39 -2.88
CA ILE A 743 32.03 11.16 -2.25
C ILE A 743 31.20 10.18 -1.43
N MET A 744 30.98 10.47 -0.15
CA MET A 744 30.01 9.76 0.67
C MET A 744 28.98 10.74 1.22
N TYR A 745 27.71 10.35 1.18
CA TYR A 745 26.61 11.12 1.74
C TYR A 745 25.52 10.22 2.32
N GLY A 746 24.78 10.73 3.31
CA GLY A 746 23.55 10.09 3.79
C GLY A 746 22.38 10.38 2.86
N ASP A 747 21.54 9.39 2.58
CA ASP A 747 20.42 9.58 1.65
C ASP A 747 19.18 10.20 2.27
N HIS A 748 18.95 9.93 3.55
CA HIS A 748 17.96 10.53 4.43
C HIS A 748 18.26 10.21 5.90
N GLN A 749 17.54 10.82 6.83
CA GLN A 749 17.58 10.37 8.24
C GLN A 749 16.80 9.06 8.45
N PRO A 750 17.13 8.23 9.45
CA PRO A 750 16.42 6.98 9.73
C PRO A 750 14.97 7.24 10.16
N GLY A 751 14.07 6.25 9.95
CA GLY A 751 12.68 6.32 10.44
C GLY A 751 12.57 6.54 11.95
N LEU A 752 13.57 6.10 12.71
CA LEU A 752 13.71 6.32 14.15
C LEU A 752 13.81 7.81 14.54
N SER A 753 14.17 8.69 13.59
CA SER A 753 14.26 10.13 13.80
C SER A 753 12.98 10.68 14.45
N ASN A 754 11.80 10.29 13.94
CA ASN A 754 10.52 10.79 14.46
C ASN A 754 10.16 10.27 15.87
N SER A 755 10.69 9.12 16.30
CA SER A 755 10.34 8.50 17.58
C SER A 755 11.32 8.82 18.71
N TYR A 756 12.59 9.08 18.39
CA TYR A 756 13.63 9.29 19.40
C TYR A 756 14.40 10.61 19.23
N PHE A 757 14.88 10.93 18.03
CA PHE A 757 15.77 12.09 17.82
C PHE A 757 15.01 13.41 17.62
N GLU A 758 13.78 13.37 17.12
CA GLU A 758 12.94 14.55 16.84
C GLU A 758 12.83 15.53 18.03
N PRO A 759 12.60 15.07 19.28
CA PRO A 759 12.58 15.95 20.45
C PRO A 759 13.90 16.72 20.69
N ALA A 760 15.03 16.23 20.17
CA ALA A 760 16.35 16.83 20.34
C ALA A 760 16.78 17.68 19.12
N LEU A 761 16.02 17.67 18.02
CA LEU A 761 16.26 18.52 16.86
C LEU A 761 15.72 19.94 17.08
N ASP A 762 16.30 20.94 16.40
CA ASP A 762 15.76 22.30 16.45
C ASP A 762 14.39 22.38 15.77
N ALA A 763 13.33 22.50 16.57
CA ALA A 763 11.97 22.62 16.09
C ALA A 763 11.70 23.90 15.27
N ASN A 764 12.58 24.89 15.32
CA ASN A 764 12.46 26.13 14.51
C ASN A 764 13.14 26.00 13.14
N ASP A 765 13.97 24.98 12.93
CA ASP A 765 14.60 24.72 11.65
C ASP A 765 13.84 23.60 10.90
N PRO A 766 13.03 23.94 9.88
CA PRO A 766 12.28 22.94 9.12
C PRO A 766 13.18 21.91 8.41
N SER A 767 14.45 22.24 8.20
CA SER A 767 15.43 21.35 7.59
C SER A 767 16.06 20.36 8.55
N ALA A 768 15.92 20.52 9.87
CA ALA A 768 16.63 19.72 10.87
C ALA A 768 16.40 18.21 10.73
N LYS A 769 15.25 17.80 10.19
CA LYS A 769 14.88 16.39 9.92
C LYS A 769 15.36 15.84 8.57
N TYR A 770 15.98 16.69 7.75
CA TYR A 770 16.35 16.41 6.37
C TYR A 770 17.84 16.63 6.11
N GLN A 771 18.61 16.97 7.14
CA GLN A 771 20.05 17.13 7.06
C GLN A 771 20.76 15.79 7.28
N THR A 772 21.76 15.53 6.44
CA THR A 772 22.62 14.34 6.47
C THR A 772 24.07 14.75 6.18
N PRO A 773 25.09 14.00 6.60
CA PRO A 773 26.48 14.37 6.35
C PRO A 773 26.85 14.22 4.87
N PHE A 774 27.76 15.08 4.41
CA PHE A 774 28.43 15.01 3.12
C PHE A 774 29.96 15.05 3.33
N VAL A 775 30.69 14.16 2.67
CA VAL A 775 32.15 14.18 2.63
C VAL A 775 32.66 13.85 1.22
N MET A 776 33.61 14.64 0.74
CA MET A 776 34.39 14.38 -0.46
C MET A 776 35.87 14.28 -0.09
N TRP A 777 36.53 13.22 -0.51
CA TRP A 777 37.95 12.99 -0.27
C TRP A 777 38.65 12.56 -1.55
N ALA A 778 39.93 12.91 -1.72
CA ALA A 778 40.75 12.39 -2.80
C ALA A 778 42.17 12.02 -2.34
N ASN A 779 42.81 11.09 -3.04
CA ASN A 779 44.25 10.80 -2.88
C ASN A 779 45.16 11.80 -3.61
N PHE A 780 44.61 12.93 -4.04
CA PHE A 780 45.30 14.07 -4.63
C PHE A 780 44.75 15.38 -4.02
N ASP A 781 45.47 16.48 -4.25
CA ASP A 781 45.15 17.77 -3.63
C ASP A 781 43.78 18.29 -4.10
N LEU A 782 42.88 18.49 -3.15
CA LEU A 782 41.59 19.19 -3.35
C LEU A 782 41.72 20.66 -2.96
N PRO A 783 40.93 21.56 -3.58
CA PRO A 783 40.87 22.95 -3.14
C PRO A 783 40.31 23.03 -1.70
N GLN A 784 40.94 23.84 -0.84
CA GLN A 784 40.39 24.12 0.48
C GLN A 784 39.09 24.91 0.35
N LYS A 785 38.03 24.43 1.00
CA LYS A 785 36.71 25.04 1.04
C LYS A 785 36.20 25.05 2.48
N GLU A 786 35.31 25.99 2.77
CA GLU A 786 34.52 25.97 4.01
C GLU A 786 33.50 24.82 3.97
N GLU A 787 32.83 24.56 5.10
CA GLU A 787 31.72 23.61 5.15
C GLU A 787 30.66 23.96 4.09
N ILE A 788 30.31 22.97 3.28
CA ILE A 788 29.37 23.17 2.19
C ILE A 788 27.95 22.73 2.57
N GLN A 789 26.97 23.34 1.93
CA GLN A 789 25.57 22.99 2.09
C GLN A 789 24.95 22.89 0.70
N LEU A 790 24.36 21.74 0.38
CA LEU A 790 23.70 21.53 -0.91
C LEU A 790 22.60 20.48 -0.83
N SER A 791 21.72 20.45 -1.84
CA SER A 791 20.78 19.35 -2.08
C SER A 791 21.36 18.28 -3.03
N PRO A 792 20.88 17.01 -2.98
CA PRO A 792 21.41 15.88 -3.76
C PRO A 792 21.62 16.13 -5.26
N ASN A 793 20.73 16.89 -5.90
CA ASN A 793 20.81 17.22 -7.31
C ASN A 793 22.09 17.99 -7.70
N TYR A 794 22.76 18.64 -6.75
CA TYR A 794 23.99 19.40 -6.99
C TYR A 794 25.29 18.64 -6.71
N ILE A 795 25.26 17.39 -6.21
CA ILE A 795 26.49 16.64 -5.91
C ILE A 795 27.38 16.49 -7.16
N VAL A 796 26.78 16.17 -8.31
CA VAL A 796 27.49 15.95 -9.57
C VAL A 796 28.07 17.23 -10.18
N PRO A 797 27.31 18.33 -10.36
CA PRO A 797 27.92 19.58 -10.84
C PRO A 797 28.99 20.10 -9.87
N TYR A 798 28.83 19.88 -8.56
CA TYR A 798 29.86 20.21 -7.57
C TYR A 798 31.14 19.39 -7.77
N LEU A 799 31.03 18.07 -7.98
CA LEU A 799 32.19 17.22 -8.32
C LEU A 799 32.96 17.73 -9.54
N PHE A 800 32.26 18.06 -10.63
CA PHE A 800 32.89 18.58 -11.84
C PHE A 800 33.57 19.95 -11.61
N ASP A 801 32.95 20.84 -10.82
CA ASP A 801 33.57 22.12 -10.44
C ASP A 801 34.87 21.91 -9.66
N ILE A 802 34.86 21.01 -8.66
CA ILE A 802 36.05 20.69 -7.86
C ILE A 802 37.14 20.08 -8.72
N LEU A 803 36.85 19.08 -9.55
CA LEU A 803 37.85 18.48 -10.43
C LEU A 803 38.44 19.48 -11.43
N SER A 804 37.67 20.48 -11.87
CA SER A 804 38.18 21.53 -12.76
C SER A 804 39.26 22.42 -12.12
N GLN A 805 39.36 22.41 -10.79
CA GLN A 805 40.33 23.18 -10.00
C GLN A 805 41.56 22.34 -9.59
N THR A 806 41.67 21.09 -10.05
CA THR A 806 42.80 20.20 -9.74
C THR A 806 43.58 19.83 -11.01
N ASP A 807 44.60 18.97 -10.86
CA ASP A 807 45.32 18.38 -12.00
C ASP A 807 44.50 17.31 -12.74
N TYR A 808 43.27 17.02 -12.29
CA TYR A 808 42.40 15.97 -12.78
C TYR A 808 41.07 16.48 -13.40
N PRO A 809 41.06 17.54 -14.24
CA PRO A 809 39.83 18.06 -14.81
C PRO A 809 39.15 17.05 -15.74
N LEU A 810 37.82 17.09 -15.76
CA LEU A 810 36.98 16.36 -16.71
C LEU A 810 36.16 17.33 -17.56
N PRO A 811 35.73 16.94 -18.77
CA PRO A 811 34.86 17.79 -19.57
C PRO A 811 33.56 18.09 -18.83
N VAL A 812 33.18 19.38 -18.77
CA VAL A 812 31.97 19.84 -18.09
C VAL A 812 30.94 20.24 -19.15
N SER A 813 29.76 19.61 -19.09
CA SER A 813 28.70 19.84 -20.07
C SER A 813 28.02 21.20 -19.95
N SER A 814 27.24 21.56 -20.96
CA SER A 814 26.33 22.70 -20.90
C SER A 814 25.36 22.62 -19.72
N TYR A 815 24.78 21.45 -19.49
CA TYR A 815 23.84 21.24 -18.39
C TYR A 815 24.49 21.43 -17.00
N TYR A 816 25.66 20.83 -16.76
CA TYR A 816 26.33 20.96 -15.47
C TYR A 816 26.84 22.39 -15.23
N GLN A 817 27.27 23.11 -16.27
CA GLN A 817 27.60 24.53 -16.15
C GLN A 817 26.38 25.39 -15.78
N PHE A 818 25.23 25.14 -16.40
CA PHE A 818 23.97 25.79 -16.03
C PHE A 818 23.61 25.50 -14.57
N LEU A 819 23.71 24.24 -14.14
CA LEU A 819 23.42 23.86 -12.75
C LEU A 819 24.38 24.51 -11.75
N SER A 820 25.67 24.65 -12.08
CA SER A 820 26.63 25.36 -11.23
C SER A 820 26.28 26.84 -11.07
N GLU A 821 25.72 27.50 -12.10
CA GLU A 821 25.21 28.88 -11.97
C GLU A 821 23.92 28.92 -11.14
N LEU A 822 22.99 28.00 -11.37
CA LEU A 822 21.75 27.91 -10.59
C LEU A 822 22.05 27.66 -9.11
N GLN A 823 23.02 26.80 -8.78
CA GLN A 823 23.43 26.50 -7.41
C GLN A 823 23.92 27.75 -6.66
N GLN A 824 24.55 28.71 -7.35
CA GLN A 824 24.97 29.96 -6.71
C GLN A 824 23.78 30.82 -6.28
N GLN A 825 22.63 30.71 -6.94
CA GLN A 825 21.41 31.44 -6.60
C GLN A 825 20.50 30.65 -5.65
N ILE A 826 20.42 29.33 -5.83
CA ILE A 826 19.55 28.41 -5.10
C ILE A 826 20.39 27.17 -4.70
N PRO A 827 21.21 27.26 -3.64
CA PRO A 827 22.10 26.19 -3.21
C PRO A 827 21.36 24.93 -2.73
N ILE A 828 20.15 25.08 -2.20
CA ILE A 828 19.33 23.97 -1.69
C ILE A 828 17.96 24.03 -2.35
N MET A 829 17.57 22.92 -2.98
CA MET A 829 16.30 22.73 -3.66
C MET A 829 15.72 21.35 -3.32
N THR A 830 14.69 21.32 -2.47
CA THR A 830 14.06 20.07 -1.98
C THR A 830 12.54 20.11 -2.08
N THR A 831 11.90 18.97 -1.80
CA THR A 831 10.43 18.85 -1.77
C THR A 831 9.73 19.66 -0.67
N TRP A 832 10.47 20.06 0.37
CA TRP A 832 9.96 20.77 1.54
C TRP A 832 10.36 22.25 1.56
N GLY A 833 11.33 22.68 0.75
CA GLY A 833 11.64 24.09 0.58
C GLY A 833 12.91 24.39 -0.21
N TYR A 834 13.29 25.67 -0.19
CA TYR A 834 14.40 26.25 -0.93
C TYR A 834 15.25 27.12 0.00
N TYR A 835 16.55 27.20 -0.28
CA TYR A 835 17.43 28.22 0.29
C TYR A 835 18.01 29.07 -0.82
N ASP A 836 18.09 30.37 -0.58
CA ASP A 836 18.78 31.32 -1.47
C ASP A 836 20.30 31.39 -1.18
N ASP A 837 21.00 32.26 -1.90
CA ASP A 837 22.44 32.49 -1.77
C ASP A 837 22.87 33.02 -0.39
N GLY A 838 21.93 33.61 0.36
CA GLY A 838 22.10 34.01 1.75
C GLY A 838 21.74 32.92 2.77
N TYR A 839 21.41 31.71 2.32
CA TYR A 839 20.87 30.61 3.13
C TYR A 839 19.61 30.99 3.91
N THR A 840 18.73 31.80 3.30
CA THR A 840 17.40 32.09 3.83
C THR A 840 16.40 31.05 3.33
N TYR A 841 15.72 30.39 4.26
CA TYR A 841 14.70 29.39 3.96
C TYR A 841 13.41 30.01 3.40
N SER A 842 12.81 29.34 2.40
CA SER A 842 11.46 29.58 1.90
C SER A 842 10.78 28.25 1.56
N GLU A 843 9.51 28.10 1.95
CA GLU A 843 8.66 26.98 1.47
C GLU A 843 8.38 27.09 -0.02
N GLU A 844 8.29 28.32 -0.54
CA GLU A 844 7.95 28.56 -1.94
C GLU A 844 9.20 28.74 -2.79
N ALA A 845 9.12 28.22 -4.01
CA ALA A 845 10.11 28.44 -5.06
C ALA A 845 10.29 29.95 -5.33
N PRO A 846 11.53 30.45 -5.49
CA PRO A 846 11.78 31.85 -5.85
C PRO A 846 11.04 32.26 -7.13
N ALA A 847 9.95 33.04 -6.98
CA ALA A 847 9.01 33.34 -8.07
C ALA A 847 9.65 34.15 -9.22
N ASP A 848 10.66 34.97 -8.92
CA ASP A 848 11.34 35.83 -9.87
C ASP A 848 12.63 35.21 -10.47
N SER A 849 12.96 33.95 -10.15
CA SER A 849 14.16 33.30 -10.69
C SER A 849 13.95 32.82 -12.12
N GLN A 850 14.63 33.51 -13.06
CA GLN A 850 14.71 33.08 -14.46
C GLN A 850 15.44 31.74 -14.60
N LEU A 851 16.52 31.51 -13.85
CA LEU A 851 17.27 30.26 -13.89
C LEU A 851 16.40 29.09 -13.41
N LEU A 852 15.63 29.26 -12.33
CA LEU A 852 14.72 28.20 -11.87
C LEU A 852 13.64 27.89 -12.91
N SER A 853 13.12 28.91 -13.59
CA SER A 853 12.14 28.72 -14.67
C SER A 853 12.74 27.95 -15.85
N GLN A 854 13.98 28.25 -16.24
CA GLN A 854 14.73 27.54 -17.27
C GLN A 854 15.05 26.10 -16.86
N TYR A 855 15.40 25.88 -15.59
CA TYR A 855 15.64 24.56 -15.02
C TYR A 855 14.42 23.66 -15.12
N ARG A 856 13.21 24.19 -14.86
CA ARG A 856 11.96 23.44 -15.06
C ARG A 856 11.79 22.96 -16.50
N LEU A 857 12.20 23.76 -17.49
CA LEU A 857 12.16 23.34 -18.90
C LEU A 857 13.17 22.21 -19.18
N LEU A 858 14.37 22.32 -18.62
CA LEU A 858 15.45 21.33 -18.75
C LEU A 858 15.05 19.99 -18.14
N GLU A 859 14.60 19.99 -16.89
CA GLU A 859 14.16 18.77 -16.20
C GLU A 859 12.93 18.17 -16.89
N TYR A 860 11.93 18.97 -17.27
CA TYR A 860 10.77 18.46 -18.01
C TYR A 860 11.18 17.79 -19.33
N ASN A 861 12.13 18.37 -20.07
CA ASN A 861 12.69 17.76 -21.28
C ASN A 861 13.33 16.40 -20.98
N ASN A 862 14.16 16.33 -19.95
CA ASN A 862 14.84 15.09 -19.58
C ASN A 862 13.83 14.03 -19.14
N VAL A 863 12.90 14.38 -18.24
CA VAL A 863 12.04 13.42 -17.54
C VAL A 863 10.81 13.02 -18.35
N MET A 864 10.10 13.99 -18.95
CA MET A 864 8.75 13.79 -19.49
C MET A 864 8.69 13.69 -21.02
N ASP A 865 9.54 14.44 -21.74
CA ASP A 865 9.46 14.50 -23.20
C ASP A 865 9.95 13.19 -23.87
N LYS A 866 9.20 12.71 -24.86
CA LYS A 866 9.58 11.54 -25.67
C LYS A 866 10.57 11.91 -26.78
N SER A 867 10.62 13.19 -27.14
CA SER A 867 11.60 13.82 -28.02
C SER A 867 12.64 14.61 -27.23
N ALA A 868 12.91 14.17 -25.99
CA ALA A 868 14.00 14.70 -25.17
C ALA A 868 15.30 14.81 -25.98
N LEU A 869 16.07 15.85 -25.70
CA LEU A 869 17.39 16.01 -26.29
C LEU A 869 18.25 14.79 -25.96
N THR A 870 18.94 14.27 -26.98
CA THR A 870 19.88 13.16 -26.82
C THR A 870 21.03 13.54 -25.89
N LEU A 871 21.73 12.55 -25.35
CA LEU A 871 22.95 12.76 -24.55
C LEU A 871 23.89 13.76 -25.21
N THR A 872 24.20 13.57 -26.49
CA THR A 872 25.05 14.50 -27.26
C THR A 872 24.52 15.92 -27.25
N GLN A 873 23.22 16.14 -27.38
CA GLN A 873 22.64 17.49 -27.40
C GLN A 873 22.51 18.12 -26.01
N TYR A 874 22.49 17.30 -24.96
CA TYR A 874 22.39 17.75 -23.57
C TYR A 874 23.77 18.03 -22.96
N TYR A 875 24.78 17.28 -23.41
CA TYR A 875 26.11 17.27 -22.83
C TYR A 875 27.22 17.84 -23.73
N GLU A 876 27.05 17.88 -25.05
CA GLU A 876 28.02 18.39 -26.05
C GLU A 876 27.53 19.64 -26.77
#